data_AF-A0A9P1DFJ7-F1
#
_entry.id   AF-A0A9P1DFJ7-F1
#
_cell.length_a   1.000
_cell.length_b   1.000
_cell.length_c   1.000
_cell.angle_alpha   90.00
_cell.angle_beta   90.00
_cell.angle_gamma   90.00
#
_symmetry.space_group_name_H-M   'P 1'
#
loop_
_entity.id
_entity.type
_entity.pdbx_description
1 polymer ?
#
loop_
_entity_poly.entity_id
_entity_poly.type
_entity_poly.pdbx_seq_one_letter_code
_entity_poly.pdbx_strand_id
1 'polypeptide(L)'
;DFDQNDQKPVSLLYFDDLTSTASSSDARASGRLRGVPVTRVQSTKPLLKASCFDTSGVEEFRSMLANHGVNTKTWGRRGSKSIEHLYWEVFCHHGCILTGIGSPSLKRVTRILKLRVVADVESEEHVLVSRLQFLHDGQQIQRHQVPVRRLRWSMGDDNYLLQDVVDVKSGSRFLTEDCAHVESWETCSMSALEEILGVSATLHPFKQDPAAYSYIMEDDQLSDGYPGLNTLYCVHQVTFKILDPGHPKVACIGLPHGQEFATADEVFDLERFHSMQQIPIGSQLNVWSWKTNQDLVQERSRRSAPSNAPPEPDGTESKAMKRLENELMLLKRVQIPMVKSLTSVAKDSMAMGARTTLAPTAVQGRKGAPNPHLRRILQAKSTDWKTVRKMAKSLLDEDYSLDQFNRDLTAFPELFLYLRDGVGDTGSGRTTDDEYQRTVCAFFAIYWLVRLDIDGRQGFSFGTDSDWNALQESLVKDGEVSMPSSTAPGELQQRLYKLERRLAFFNNAQWGFFRRLMVDAGLLEMTPGSGRGQYQVKETRMVSLLALTAIHDIMKMDALLPTVQPEHDGYHGYAAGDVIGDHDHALCYLMDHYPDLLPSFKELDHAERQSVQFTQCNLCFNHGWLVQAEAPPGAIFTKFREAINRDKKLHAGAKDVALYFVHWLTDLAGAEPTPLGGCEKFVIKFPLHVLNSFLQSFKFIEGITSQTETQVMEKYLKHRWSDHVPSLGATPTGPHSIAAMRLLCMAQANGRNVVEAFSQELPKEDKDVLSVEMSRTGCAGQNFSPDLVPTEVASRPVGPAFLIYYGPAFLQMQCSSTVLRLRILAEIYRCARELWPEATTLVAASVHVRIDTIKGLSVAEIQDVLAKGELWLVTKHNESEAYVGRASHKKLNKYVSIGQKFQILDLGFLREQ
;
A
#
# COMPACT_ATOMS: atom_id res chain seq x y z
N ASP A 1 29.09 -68.02 -10.26
CA ASP A 1 28.99 -67.69 -11.68
C ASP A 1 28.19 -66.42 -11.87
N PHE A 2 28.70 -65.63 -12.82
CA PHE A 2 28.34 -64.27 -13.24
C PHE A 2 26.88 -64.07 -13.68
N ASP A 3 26.38 -62.84 -13.44
CA ASP A 3 25.56 -61.95 -14.31
C ASP A 3 24.30 -62.48 -15.05
N GLN A 4 23.22 -61.74 -15.36
CA GLN A 4 22.90 -60.30 -15.42
C GLN A 4 21.37 -60.17 -15.67
N ASN A 5 20.70 -59.18 -15.08
CA ASN A 5 19.84 -58.17 -15.75
C ASN A 5 18.69 -57.59 -14.89
N ASP A 6 18.86 -56.29 -14.60
CA ASP A 6 17.89 -55.20 -14.57
C ASP A 6 16.67 -55.22 -13.64
N GLN A 7 16.91 -54.66 -12.44
CA GLN A 7 15.94 -53.87 -11.69
C GLN A 7 15.87 -52.44 -12.24
N LYS A 8 14.67 -51.93 -12.51
CA LYS A 8 14.34 -50.50 -12.44
C LYS A 8 13.33 -50.27 -11.33
N PRO A 9 13.60 -49.41 -10.32
CA PRO A 9 12.57 -48.94 -9.41
C PRO A 9 11.79 -47.77 -10.03
N VAL A 10 10.48 -47.80 -9.83
CA VAL A 10 9.52 -46.75 -10.21
C VAL A 10 9.85 -45.47 -9.44
N SER A 11 10.06 -44.39 -10.18
CA SER A 11 10.34 -43.05 -9.65
C SER A 11 9.16 -42.50 -8.85
N LEU A 12 9.39 -42.14 -7.58
CA LEU A 12 8.56 -41.19 -6.86
C LEU A 12 8.69 -39.82 -7.54
N LEU A 13 7.59 -39.33 -8.09
CA LEU A 13 7.47 -37.93 -8.54
C LEU A 13 7.35 -37.05 -7.29
N TYR A 14 8.36 -36.21 -7.09
CA TYR A 14 8.38 -35.13 -6.11
C TYR A 14 7.38 -34.03 -6.52
N PHE A 15 6.60 -33.57 -5.54
CA PHE A 15 5.68 -32.44 -5.66
C PHE A 15 6.45 -31.15 -5.39
N ASP A 16 6.69 -30.35 -6.44
CA ASP A 16 7.08 -28.94 -6.36
C ASP A 16 5.95 -28.09 -6.97
N ASP A 17 5.29 -27.29 -6.13
CA ASP A 17 4.58 -26.02 -6.42
C ASP A 17 3.47 -25.76 -5.39
N LEU A 18 3.85 -25.50 -4.12
CA LEU A 18 2.93 -25.03 -3.09
C LEU A 18 3.62 -24.10 -2.07
N THR A 19 4.24 -23.02 -2.54
CA THR A 19 4.64 -21.88 -1.70
C THR A 19 4.54 -20.55 -2.46
N SER A 20 3.40 -20.30 -3.12
CA SER A 20 2.95 -18.93 -3.35
C SER A 20 2.32 -18.40 -2.04
N THR A 21 3.14 -18.28 -0.99
CA THR A 21 2.79 -17.41 0.13
C THR A 21 2.91 -15.99 -0.38
N ALA A 22 1.77 -15.40 -0.74
CA ALA A 22 1.66 -13.95 -0.82
C ALA A 22 2.20 -13.40 0.50
N SER A 23 3.39 -12.80 0.47
CA SER A 23 4.01 -12.13 1.59
C SER A 23 2.97 -11.19 2.21
N SER A 24 2.53 -11.51 3.42
CA SER A 24 1.52 -10.77 4.18
C SER A 24 2.02 -9.39 4.64
N SER A 25 3.16 -8.91 4.15
CA SER A 25 3.62 -7.53 4.25
C SER A 25 2.94 -6.58 3.25
N ASP A 26 2.08 -7.11 2.37
CA ASP A 26 1.52 -6.38 1.23
C ASP A 26 0.02 -6.02 1.34
N ALA A 27 -0.49 -5.95 2.57
CA ALA A 27 -1.66 -5.12 2.90
C ALA A 27 -1.23 -3.64 2.99
N ARG A 28 -0.61 -3.11 1.92
CA ARG A 28 -0.14 -1.73 1.84
C ARG A 28 -1.06 -0.90 0.93
N ALA A 29 -1.76 0.02 1.56
CA ALA A 29 -2.52 1.08 0.91
C ALA A 29 -1.58 2.06 0.16
N SER A 30 -1.23 1.72 -1.08
CA SER A 30 -1.07 2.67 -2.18
C SER A 30 -2.26 2.46 -3.14
N GLY A 31 -3.46 2.79 -2.63
CA GLY A 31 -4.73 2.33 -3.16
C GLY A 31 -5.27 3.11 -4.35
N ARG A 32 -4.49 3.41 -5.39
CA ARG A 32 -5.03 4.12 -6.57
C ARG A 32 -4.81 3.49 -7.94
N LEU A 33 -3.89 2.54 -8.09
CA LEU A 33 -3.62 1.90 -9.39
C LEU A 33 -3.61 0.36 -9.37
N ARG A 34 -3.75 -0.31 -8.22
CA ARG A 34 -3.77 -1.79 -8.17
C ARG A 34 -4.95 -2.33 -8.98
N GLY A 35 -4.64 -3.13 -10.00
CA GLY A 35 -5.64 -3.79 -10.85
C GLY A 35 -6.13 -2.97 -12.05
N VAL A 36 -5.60 -1.76 -12.29
CA VAL A 36 -5.92 -0.97 -13.49
C VAL A 36 -5.00 -1.44 -14.64
N PRO A 37 -5.53 -1.99 -15.75
CA PRO A 37 -4.71 -2.37 -16.90
C PRO A 37 -4.04 -1.14 -17.51
N VAL A 38 -2.73 -1.20 -17.75
CA VAL A 38 -1.96 -0.11 -18.37
C VAL A 38 -1.63 -0.48 -19.81
N THR A 39 -2.13 0.30 -20.77
CA THR A 39 -1.80 0.16 -22.19
C THR A 39 -0.73 1.19 -22.56
N ARG A 40 0.39 0.75 -23.12
CA ARG A 40 1.39 1.66 -23.69
C ARG A 40 0.91 2.13 -25.05
N VAL A 41 0.92 3.44 -25.25
CA VAL A 41 0.46 4.08 -26.49
C VAL A 41 1.64 4.65 -27.25
N GLN A 42 1.72 4.34 -28.55
CA GLN A 42 2.78 4.86 -29.40
C GLN A 42 2.58 6.36 -29.59
N SER A 43 3.57 7.14 -29.21
CA SER A 43 3.53 8.58 -29.38
C SER A 43 4.20 8.94 -30.69
N THR A 44 3.47 9.54 -31.63
CA THR A 44 4.06 10.10 -32.85
C THR A 44 4.81 11.41 -32.60
N LYS A 45 4.90 11.84 -31.33
CA LYS A 45 5.59 13.09 -30.96
C LYS A 45 7.10 12.86 -30.94
N PRO A 46 7.90 13.80 -31.47
CA PRO A 46 9.34 13.74 -31.30
C PRO A 46 9.69 13.79 -29.81
N LEU A 47 10.35 12.73 -29.35
CA LEU A 47 10.78 12.58 -27.96
C LEU A 47 12.14 13.25 -27.79
N LEU A 48 12.19 14.31 -26.98
CA LEU A 48 13.45 14.90 -26.56
C LEU A 48 13.80 14.38 -25.16
N LYS A 49 14.99 13.79 -25.02
CA LYS A 49 15.54 13.49 -23.69
C LYS A 49 15.66 14.80 -22.93
N ALA A 50 15.24 14.84 -21.67
CA ALA A 50 15.33 16.05 -20.83
C ALA A 50 16.77 16.59 -20.73
N SER A 51 17.77 15.73 -20.88
CA SER A 51 19.20 16.09 -20.97
C SER A 51 19.61 16.82 -22.26
N CYS A 52 18.68 17.04 -23.19
CA CYS A 52 18.93 17.56 -24.53
C CYS A 52 18.23 18.90 -24.78
N PHE A 53 17.55 19.48 -23.77
CA PHE A 53 17.16 20.87 -23.86
C PHE A 53 18.42 21.71 -23.93
N ASP A 54 18.51 22.55 -24.96
CA ASP A 54 19.47 23.63 -24.96
C ASP A 54 19.10 24.57 -23.82
N THR A 55 19.82 24.46 -22.71
CA THR A 55 19.65 25.33 -21.54
C THR A 55 19.75 26.80 -21.93
N SER A 56 20.55 27.12 -22.97
CA SER A 56 20.64 28.47 -23.53
C SER A 56 19.31 28.90 -24.15
N GLY A 57 18.72 28.07 -25.02
CA GLY A 57 17.42 28.35 -25.63
C GLY A 57 16.28 28.51 -24.62
N VAL A 58 16.25 27.72 -23.54
CA VAL A 58 15.23 27.88 -22.47
C VAL A 58 15.41 29.21 -21.71
N GLU A 59 16.64 29.65 -21.46
CA GLU A 59 16.90 30.89 -20.73
C GLU A 59 16.69 32.14 -21.61
N GLU A 60 16.99 32.05 -22.91
CA GLU A 60 16.59 33.05 -23.89
C GLU A 60 15.06 33.16 -23.97
N PHE A 61 14.37 32.02 -23.99
CA PHE A 61 12.91 31.97 -23.95
C PHE A 61 12.34 32.59 -22.67
N ARG A 62 12.96 32.34 -21.52
CA ARG A 62 12.62 32.99 -20.23
C ARG A 62 12.75 34.51 -20.32
N SER A 63 13.86 34.97 -20.87
CA SER A 63 14.15 36.40 -21.03
C SER A 63 13.13 37.06 -21.96
N MET A 64 12.76 36.38 -23.06
CA MET A 64 11.73 36.84 -23.98
C MET A 64 10.36 36.98 -23.29
N LEU A 65 9.92 35.98 -22.52
CA LEU A 65 8.67 36.04 -21.75
C LEU A 65 8.68 37.20 -20.74
N ALA A 66 9.78 37.38 -20.01
CA ALA A 66 9.95 38.45 -19.04
C ALA A 66 9.90 39.85 -19.68
N ASN A 67 10.53 40.01 -20.84
CA ASN A 67 10.52 41.27 -21.60
C ASN A 67 9.12 41.69 -22.07
N HIS A 68 8.17 40.74 -22.15
CA HIS A 68 6.77 40.99 -22.48
C HIS A 68 5.85 40.91 -21.24
N GLY A 69 6.40 41.10 -20.04
CA GLY A 69 5.64 41.20 -18.80
C GLY A 69 5.10 39.88 -18.24
N VAL A 70 5.51 38.73 -18.77
CA VAL A 70 5.06 37.41 -18.28
C VAL A 70 5.94 36.95 -17.11
N ASN A 71 5.36 36.86 -15.92
CA ASN A 71 6.07 36.41 -14.72
C ASN A 71 6.05 34.88 -14.58
N THR A 72 7.17 34.22 -14.88
CA THR A 72 7.29 32.76 -14.81
C THR A 72 7.74 32.22 -13.44
N LYS A 73 7.88 33.06 -12.40
CA LYS A 73 8.45 32.61 -11.10
C LYS A 73 7.59 31.58 -10.36
N THR A 74 6.30 31.56 -10.64
CA THR A 74 5.33 30.65 -10.01
C THR A 74 5.15 29.35 -10.80
N TRP A 75 5.70 29.27 -12.02
CA TRP A 75 5.56 28.13 -12.92
C TRP A 75 6.32 26.90 -12.40
N GLY A 76 5.80 25.70 -12.67
CA GLY A 76 6.34 24.43 -12.15
C GLY A 76 6.05 24.17 -10.67
N ARG A 77 5.12 24.94 -10.08
CA ARG A 77 4.68 24.79 -8.68
C ARG A 77 3.16 24.73 -8.61
N ARG A 78 2.62 23.99 -7.64
CA ARG A 78 1.18 23.97 -7.31
C ARG A 78 0.25 23.65 -8.50
N GLY A 79 0.60 22.68 -9.33
CA GLY A 79 -0.23 22.32 -10.50
C GLY A 79 0.05 23.12 -11.77
N SER A 80 0.80 24.22 -11.69
CA SER A 80 1.23 24.98 -12.88
C SER A 80 2.35 24.26 -13.61
N LYS A 81 2.37 24.42 -14.94
CA LYS A 81 3.41 23.84 -15.81
C LYS A 81 4.69 24.68 -15.72
N SER A 82 5.84 24.05 -15.96
CA SER A 82 7.13 24.74 -15.94
C SER A 82 7.38 25.52 -17.24
N ILE A 83 8.43 26.34 -17.26
CA ILE A 83 8.83 27.06 -18.47
C ILE A 83 9.36 26.12 -19.55
N GLU A 84 10.08 25.08 -19.16
CA GLU A 84 10.58 24.02 -20.04
C GLU A 84 9.42 23.31 -20.74
N HIS A 85 8.27 23.17 -20.05
CA HIS A 85 7.06 22.63 -20.63
C HIS A 85 6.46 23.55 -21.71
N LEU A 86 6.43 24.86 -21.49
CA LEU A 86 5.96 25.80 -22.52
C LEU A 86 6.91 25.84 -23.71
N TYR A 87 8.21 25.87 -23.45
CA TYR A 87 9.25 25.81 -24.49
C TYR A 87 9.07 24.56 -25.35
N TRP A 88 8.92 23.39 -24.72
CA TRP A 88 8.64 22.13 -25.39
C TRP A 88 7.33 22.19 -26.19
N GLU A 89 6.26 22.76 -25.63
CA GLU A 89 4.97 22.89 -26.34
C GLU A 89 5.07 23.77 -27.59
N VAL A 90 5.89 24.82 -27.57
CA VAL A 90 6.05 25.77 -28.70
C VAL A 90 7.01 25.22 -29.76
N PHE A 91 8.23 24.84 -29.36
CA PHE A 91 9.32 24.58 -30.30
C PHE A 91 9.53 23.10 -30.64
N CYS A 92 9.07 22.19 -29.80
CA CYS A 92 9.32 20.75 -29.99
C CYS A 92 8.06 20.00 -30.39
N HIS A 93 6.95 20.28 -29.71
CA HIS A 93 5.67 19.66 -29.99
C HIS A 93 4.86 20.42 -31.05
N HIS A 94 5.14 21.72 -31.22
CA HIS A 94 4.35 22.62 -32.06
C HIS A 94 2.85 22.59 -31.71
N GLY A 95 2.51 22.46 -30.42
CA GLY A 95 1.11 22.42 -29.94
C GLY A 95 0.49 23.79 -29.69
N CYS A 96 1.31 24.84 -29.69
CA CYS A 96 0.87 26.22 -29.61
C CYS A 96 1.89 27.16 -30.25
N ILE A 97 1.46 28.39 -30.54
CA ILE A 97 2.33 29.49 -30.95
C ILE A 97 2.22 30.65 -29.95
N LEU A 98 3.23 31.51 -29.93
CA LEU A 98 3.17 32.79 -29.21
C LEU A 98 3.02 33.92 -30.24
N THR A 99 2.08 34.81 -29.96
CA THR A 99 1.76 35.99 -30.78
C THR A 99 1.95 37.26 -29.95
N GLY A 100 2.08 38.42 -30.62
CA GLY A 100 2.30 39.70 -29.94
C GLY A 100 3.79 39.97 -29.63
N ILE A 101 4.70 39.36 -30.39
CA ILE A 101 6.13 39.65 -30.26
C ILE A 101 6.37 41.07 -30.80
N GLY A 102 6.79 41.99 -29.94
CA GLY A 102 6.84 43.43 -30.23
C GLY A 102 5.61 44.23 -29.76
N SER A 103 4.59 43.57 -29.21
CA SER A 103 3.49 44.17 -28.44
C SER A 103 3.82 44.15 -26.93
N PRO A 104 3.27 45.05 -26.09
CA PRO A 104 3.46 44.99 -24.64
C PRO A 104 2.91 43.72 -23.97
N SER A 105 2.12 42.90 -24.68
CA SER A 105 1.59 41.63 -24.15
C SER A 105 1.73 40.49 -25.15
N LEU A 106 2.24 39.35 -24.66
CA LEU A 106 2.22 38.09 -25.40
C LEU A 106 0.88 37.37 -25.22
N LYS A 107 0.41 36.74 -26.29
CA LYS A 107 -0.77 35.87 -26.28
C LYS A 107 -0.39 34.50 -26.84
N ARG A 108 -0.67 33.45 -26.07
CA ARG A 108 -0.51 32.06 -26.48
C ARG A 108 -1.73 31.62 -27.27
N VAL A 109 -1.54 31.07 -28.47
CA VAL A 109 -2.65 30.54 -29.28
C VAL A 109 -2.52 29.03 -29.34
N THR A 110 -3.55 28.33 -28.88
CA THR A 110 -3.57 26.85 -28.88
C THR A 110 -4.87 26.34 -29.47
N ARG A 111 -4.73 25.37 -30.38
CA ARG A 111 -5.84 24.64 -30.96
C ARG A 111 -5.96 23.29 -30.30
N ILE A 112 -7.15 22.97 -29.81
CA ILE A 112 -7.41 21.81 -28.98
C ILE A 112 -8.53 20.99 -29.61
N LEU A 113 -8.32 19.69 -29.72
CA LEU A 113 -9.32 18.70 -30.01
C LEU A 113 -9.79 18.03 -28.71
N LYS A 114 -11.08 18.11 -28.40
CA LYS A 114 -11.76 17.36 -27.34
C LYS A 114 -12.53 16.20 -27.97
N LEU A 115 -12.17 14.97 -27.62
CA LEU A 115 -12.82 13.76 -28.11
C LEU A 115 -13.85 13.23 -27.11
N ARG A 116 -15.15 13.41 -27.37
CA ARG A 116 -16.21 12.76 -26.59
C ARG A 116 -16.41 11.33 -27.11
N VAL A 117 -15.82 10.35 -26.44
CA VAL A 117 -16.03 8.93 -26.77
C VAL A 117 -17.19 8.38 -25.95
N VAL A 118 -18.15 7.76 -26.63
CA VAL A 118 -19.42 7.30 -26.06
C VAL A 118 -19.59 5.81 -26.34
N ALA A 119 -20.01 5.05 -25.34
CA ALA A 119 -20.34 3.63 -25.47
C ALA A 119 -21.55 3.26 -24.62
N ASP A 120 -22.31 2.27 -25.08
CA ASP A 120 -23.39 1.67 -24.29
C ASP A 120 -22.77 0.60 -23.37
N VAL A 121 -22.62 0.90 -22.08
CA VAL A 121 -22.12 -0.01 -21.04
C VAL A 121 -23.31 -0.41 -20.18
N GLU A 122 -23.55 -1.71 -20.06
CA GLU A 122 -24.69 -2.25 -19.30
C GLU A 122 -26.07 -1.68 -19.73
N SER A 123 -26.21 -1.34 -21.02
CA SER A 123 -27.41 -0.72 -21.63
C SER A 123 -27.62 0.77 -21.28
N GLU A 124 -26.62 1.44 -20.70
CA GLU A 124 -26.64 2.88 -20.46
C GLU A 124 -25.52 3.61 -21.22
N GLU A 125 -25.81 4.82 -21.70
CA GLU A 125 -24.83 5.64 -22.41
C GLU A 125 -23.77 6.19 -21.43
N HIS A 126 -22.53 5.78 -21.63
CA HIS A 126 -21.38 6.23 -20.87
C HIS A 126 -20.42 7.06 -21.74
N VAL A 127 -19.78 8.04 -21.11
CA VAL A 127 -18.75 8.89 -21.69
C VAL A 127 -17.40 8.58 -21.04
N LEU A 128 -16.38 8.42 -21.88
CA LEU A 128 -15.02 8.23 -21.41
C LEU A 128 -14.41 9.54 -20.88
N VAL A 129 -13.93 9.52 -19.64
CA VAL A 129 -13.25 10.66 -19.01
C VAL A 129 -11.98 10.23 -18.29
N SER A 130 -10.95 11.07 -18.35
CA SER A 130 -9.75 10.96 -17.50
C SER A 130 -10.17 11.28 -16.08
N ARG A 131 -9.92 10.35 -15.15
CA ARG A 131 -10.10 10.51 -13.69
C ARG A 131 -8.82 11.01 -13.02
N LEU A 132 -7.68 10.55 -13.52
CA LEU A 132 -6.37 10.83 -12.92
C LEU A 132 -5.30 10.97 -13.99
N GLN A 133 -4.38 11.90 -13.80
CA GLN A 133 -3.19 12.05 -14.63
C GLN A 133 -1.95 12.12 -13.74
N PHE A 134 -0.88 11.46 -14.15
CA PHE A 134 0.46 11.64 -13.62
C PHE A 134 1.33 12.31 -14.68
N LEU A 135 2.04 13.36 -14.29
CA LEU A 135 2.98 14.08 -15.13
C LEU A 135 4.41 13.59 -14.88
N HIS A 136 5.28 13.84 -15.86
CA HIS A 136 6.72 13.56 -15.78
C HIS A 136 7.45 14.13 -14.54
N ASP A 137 6.91 15.17 -13.90
CA ASP A 137 7.49 15.82 -12.73
C ASP A 137 6.95 15.27 -11.39
N GLY A 138 6.22 14.15 -11.42
CA GLY A 138 5.64 13.54 -10.23
C GLY A 138 4.25 14.09 -9.86
N GLN A 139 3.79 15.17 -10.50
CA GLN A 139 2.50 15.77 -10.16
C GLN A 139 1.35 14.84 -10.53
N GLN A 140 0.43 14.66 -9.58
CA GLN A 140 -0.80 13.93 -9.74
C GLN A 140 -1.97 14.91 -9.84
N ILE A 141 -2.66 14.91 -10.97
CA ILE A 141 -3.80 15.79 -11.25
C ILE A 141 -5.07 14.95 -11.33
N GLN A 142 -6.03 15.23 -10.43
CA GLN A 142 -7.38 14.70 -10.56
C GLN A 142 -8.17 15.61 -11.49
N ARG A 143 -8.73 15.04 -12.55
CA ARG A 143 -9.54 15.77 -13.52
C ARG A 143 -10.72 14.90 -13.95
N HIS A 144 -11.67 15.53 -14.64
CA HIS A 144 -12.85 14.89 -15.24
C HIS A 144 -12.96 15.44 -16.66
N GLN A 145 -11.97 15.08 -17.48
CA GLN A 145 -11.78 15.65 -18.80
C GLN A 145 -11.87 14.54 -19.82
N VAL A 146 -12.63 14.77 -20.89
CA VAL A 146 -12.61 13.88 -22.07
C VAL A 146 -11.18 13.84 -22.67
N PRO A 147 -10.82 12.80 -23.45
CA PRO A 147 -9.53 12.80 -24.13
C PRO A 147 -9.27 14.09 -24.91
N VAL A 148 -8.09 14.69 -24.70
CA VAL A 148 -7.72 15.97 -25.30
C VAL A 148 -6.38 15.87 -26.01
N ARG A 149 -6.34 16.37 -27.25
CA ARG A 149 -5.12 16.51 -28.06
C ARG A 149 -4.95 17.97 -28.50
N ARG A 150 -3.72 18.45 -28.58
CA ARG A 150 -3.42 19.73 -29.26
C ARG A 150 -3.11 19.48 -30.72
N LEU A 151 -3.68 20.30 -31.59
CA LEU A 151 -3.38 20.24 -33.01
C LEU A 151 -1.96 20.80 -33.24
N ARG A 152 -1.20 20.16 -34.13
CA ARG A 152 0.15 20.57 -34.52
C ARG A 152 0.13 21.73 -35.51
N TRP A 153 0.93 22.75 -35.24
CA TRP A 153 1.16 23.87 -36.15
C TRP A 153 2.17 23.48 -37.24
N SER A 154 1.80 23.68 -38.50
CA SER A 154 2.67 23.50 -39.66
C SER A 154 3.30 24.85 -40.03
N MET A 155 4.44 25.15 -39.43
CA MET A 155 5.22 26.35 -39.74
C MET A 155 6.48 25.93 -40.50
N GLY A 156 6.89 26.73 -41.49
CA GLY A 156 8.19 26.54 -42.15
C GLY A 156 9.34 26.69 -41.16
N ASP A 157 10.49 26.08 -41.48
CA ASP A 157 11.49 25.57 -40.52
C ASP A 157 11.98 26.51 -39.39
N ASP A 158 11.79 27.84 -39.43
CA ASP A 158 12.37 28.75 -38.41
C ASP A 158 11.45 29.86 -37.84
N ASN A 159 10.15 29.91 -38.15
CA ASN A 159 9.30 31.07 -37.81
C ASN A 159 8.19 30.82 -36.76
N TYR A 160 8.53 30.20 -35.63
CA TYR A 160 7.59 29.96 -34.50
C TYR A 160 7.28 31.21 -33.66
N LEU A 161 8.03 32.29 -33.91
CA LEU A 161 7.90 33.60 -33.30
C LEU A 161 7.41 34.58 -34.37
N LEU A 162 6.09 34.65 -34.59
CA LEU A 162 5.51 35.51 -35.63
C LEU A 162 5.64 37.00 -35.25
N GLN A 163 6.72 37.64 -35.69
CA GLN A 163 6.93 39.10 -35.58
C GLN A 163 6.05 39.91 -36.54
N ASP A 164 5.71 39.37 -37.72
CA ASP A 164 5.01 40.12 -38.78
C ASP A 164 3.47 40.16 -38.63
N VAL A 165 2.90 39.58 -37.57
CA VAL A 165 1.46 39.65 -37.29
C VAL A 165 1.17 40.88 -36.44
N VAL A 166 1.53 42.05 -36.96
CA VAL A 166 1.38 43.36 -36.31
C VAL A 166 -0.08 43.83 -36.26
N ASP A 167 -1.02 43.12 -36.88
CA ASP A 167 -2.42 43.52 -36.86
C ASP A 167 -3.37 42.39 -36.43
N VAL A 168 -3.34 42.08 -35.13
CA VAL A 168 -4.36 41.23 -34.46
C VAL A 168 -5.78 41.77 -34.69
N LYS A 169 -5.95 43.07 -35.02
CA LYS A 169 -7.27 43.61 -35.39
C LYS A 169 -7.75 43.13 -36.77
N SER A 170 -6.85 42.68 -37.64
CA SER A 170 -7.17 41.98 -38.89
C SER A 170 -7.20 40.44 -38.74
N GLY A 171 -7.08 39.93 -37.50
CA GLY A 171 -6.79 38.55 -37.06
C GLY A 171 -7.72 37.41 -37.47
N SER A 172 -8.42 37.51 -38.60
CA SER A 172 -9.36 36.51 -39.11
C SER A 172 -8.70 35.15 -39.42
N ARG A 173 -7.46 35.08 -39.92
CA ARG A 173 -6.93 33.84 -40.52
C ARG A 173 -6.52 32.74 -39.53
N PHE A 174 -6.08 33.09 -38.32
CA PHE A 174 -5.74 32.10 -37.28
C PHE A 174 -6.94 31.68 -36.44
N LEU A 175 -8.10 32.29 -36.68
CA LEU A 175 -9.34 32.07 -35.95
C LEU A 175 -10.33 31.22 -36.73
N THR A 176 -10.14 31.06 -38.05
CA THR A 176 -11.00 30.20 -38.88
C THR A 176 -10.92 28.76 -38.42
N GLU A 177 -12.05 28.06 -38.43
CA GLU A 177 -12.12 26.63 -38.14
C GLU A 177 -11.05 25.84 -38.93
N ASP A 178 -10.94 26.10 -40.22
CA ASP A 178 -9.96 25.49 -41.13
C ASP A 178 -8.70 26.36 -41.29
N CYS A 179 -7.88 26.44 -40.24
CA CYS A 179 -6.61 27.16 -40.32
C CYS A 179 -5.57 26.36 -41.10
N ALA A 180 -5.13 26.90 -42.25
CA ALA A 180 -4.13 26.25 -43.11
C ALA A 180 -2.74 26.07 -42.48
N HIS A 181 -2.48 26.70 -41.33
CA HIS A 181 -1.21 26.59 -40.60
C HIS A 181 -1.24 25.53 -39.49
N VAL A 182 -2.31 24.74 -39.41
CA VAL A 182 -2.50 23.72 -38.38
C VAL A 182 -2.96 22.43 -39.05
N GLU A 183 -2.56 21.27 -38.50
CA GLU A 183 -3.11 19.98 -38.95
C GLU A 183 -4.65 19.98 -38.88
N SER A 184 -5.30 19.32 -39.84
CA SER A 184 -6.76 19.25 -39.84
C SER A 184 -7.27 18.50 -38.61
N TRP A 185 -8.38 18.98 -38.03
CA TRP A 185 -8.96 18.37 -36.83
C TRP A 185 -9.47 16.95 -37.11
N GLU A 186 -9.89 16.66 -38.34
CA GLU A 186 -10.31 15.33 -38.79
C GLU A 186 -9.14 14.34 -38.71
N THR A 187 -7.99 14.72 -39.27
CA THR A 187 -6.77 13.90 -39.23
C THR A 187 -6.26 13.74 -37.79
N CYS A 188 -6.32 14.82 -37.02
CA CYS A 188 -5.97 14.85 -35.60
C CYS A 188 -6.88 13.92 -34.76
N SER A 189 -8.17 13.81 -35.11
CA SER A 189 -9.13 13.00 -34.36
C SER A 189 -8.89 11.50 -34.48
N MET A 190 -8.53 11.04 -35.68
CA MET A 190 -8.20 9.64 -35.92
C MET A 190 -6.90 9.25 -35.23
N SER A 191 -5.87 10.09 -35.36
CA SER A 191 -4.58 9.85 -34.69
C SER A 191 -4.69 9.98 -33.16
N ALA A 192 -5.59 10.80 -32.63
CA ALA A 192 -5.81 10.93 -31.19
C ALA A 192 -6.41 9.66 -30.55
N LEU A 193 -7.28 8.92 -31.24
CA LEU A 193 -7.78 7.63 -30.75
C LEU A 193 -6.63 6.62 -30.56
N GLU A 194 -5.67 6.62 -31.47
CA GLU A 194 -4.51 5.73 -31.41
C GLU A 194 -3.49 6.20 -30.38
N GLU A 195 -3.09 7.48 -30.43
CA GLU A 195 -2.05 8.04 -29.55
C GLU A 195 -2.48 8.19 -28.09
N ILE A 196 -3.78 8.40 -27.80
CA ILE A 196 -4.24 8.62 -26.43
C ILE A 196 -4.81 7.34 -25.83
N LEU A 197 -5.57 6.56 -26.62
CA LEU A 197 -6.31 5.41 -26.13
C LEU A 197 -5.70 4.06 -26.56
N GLY A 198 -4.71 4.05 -27.45
CA GLY A 198 -4.10 2.82 -27.96
C GLY A 198 -5.01 2.05 -28.93
N VAL A 199 -6.04 2.72 -29.48
CA VAL A 199 -7.01 2.09 -30.36
C VAL A 199 -6.70 2.45 -31.80
N SER A 200 -6.36 1.44 -32.61
CA SER A 200 -6.04 1.62 -34.03
C SER A 200 -7.13 2.40 -34.78
N ALA A 201 -6.71 3.38 -35.58
CA ALA A 201 -7.57 4.27 -36.37
C ALA A 201 -8.39 3.58 -37.48
N THR A 202 -8.35 2.25 -37.61
CA THR A 202 -9.28 1.53 -38.49
C THR A 202 -10.71 1.70 -37.94
N LEU A 203 -11.54 2.48 -38.63
CA LEU A 203 -12.88 3.01 -38.21
C LEU A 203 -13.92 1.98 -37.73
N HIS A 204 -13.61 0.69 -37.65
CA HIS A 204 -14.47 -0.30 -37.00
C HIS A 204 -13.84 -0.68 -35.64
N PRO A 205 -14.44 -0.29 -34.49
CA PRO A 205 -15.88 -0.04 -34.25
C PRO A 205 -16.35 1.43 -33.98
N PHE A 206 -15.60 2.46 -34.39
CA PHE A 206 -15.92 3.86 -34.07
C PHE A 206 -16.72 4.56 -35.17
N LYS A 207 -17.88 5.13 -34.82
CA LYS A 207 -18.65 6.00 -35.71
C LYS A 207 -18.59 7.44 -35.21
N GLN A 208 -17.96 8.33 -35.99
CA GLN A 208 -18.05 9.77 -35.74
C GLN A 208 -19.51 10.22 -35.88
N ASP A 209 -19.95 11.11 -34.98
CA ASP A 209 -21.24 11.79 -35.06
C ASP A 209 -21.03 13.22 -35.58
N PRO A 210 -21.26 13.48 -36.89
CA PRO A 210 -21.06 14.81 -37.47
C PRO A 210 -22.00 15.86 -36.89
N ALA A 211 -23.18 15.45 -36.40
CA ALA A 211 -24.16 16.39 -35.84
C ALA A 211 -23.73 16.90 -34.45
N ALA A 212 -22.85 16.18 -33.76
CA ALA A 212 -22.33 16.53 -32.44
C ALA A 212 -20.97 17.24 -32.50
N TYR A 213 -20.51 17.63 -33.69
CA TYR A 213 -19.31 18.42 -33.86
C TYR A 213 -19.56 19.90 -33.51
N SER A 214 -18.60 20.54 -32.84
CA SER A 214 -18.63 21.99 -32.62
C SER A 214 -17.22 22.60 -32.58
N TYR A 215 -17.15 23.87 -32.99
CA TYR A 215 -15.95 24.70 -32.91
C TYR A 215 -16.23 25.92 -32.02
N ILE A 216 -15.41 26.11 -30.98
CA ILE A 216 -15.58 27.18 -29.99
C ILE A 216 -14.28 27.96 -29.87
N MET A 217 -14.37 29.28 -29.81
CA MET A 217 -13.23 30.15 -29.52
C MET A 217 -13.40 30.82 -28.16
N GLU A 218 -12.36 30.77 -27.34
CA GLU A 218 -12.29 31.44 -26.05
C GLU A 218 -11.04 32.31 -26.05
N ASP A 219 -11.21 33.63 -26.21
CA ASP A 219 -10.10 34.59 -26.23
C ASP A 219 -9.84 35.16 -24.82
N ASP A 220 -8.60 35.62 -24.63
CA ASP A 220 -8.09 36.27 -23.42
C ASP A 220 -8.38 35.51 -22.12
N GLN A 221 -8.33 34.18 -22.20
CA GLN A 221 -8.44 33.32 -21.03
C GLN A 221 -7.10 33.30 -20.29
N LEU A 222 -7.15 33.47 -18.97
CA LEU A 222 -5.98 33.23 -18.13
C LEU A 222 -5.67 31.73 -18.12
N SER A 223 -4.46 31.35 -18.49
CA SER A 223 -4.05 29.94 -18.48
C SER A 223 -3.77 29.47 -17.07
N ASP A 224 -4.58 28.53 -16.57
CA ASP A 224 -4.30 27.82 -15.29
C ASP A 224 -2.91 27.16 -15.30
N GLY A 225 -2.51 26.63 -16.46
CA GLY A 225 -1.21 25.99 -16.64
C GLY A 225 -0.04 26.96 -16.71
N TYR A 226 -0.28 28.21 -17.14
CA TYR A 226 0.73 29.26 -17.31
C TYR A 226 0.20 30.58 -16.78
N PRO A 227 0.11 30.75 -15.44
CA PRO A 227 -0.45 31.95 -14.85
C PRO A 227 0.26 33.22 -15.35
N GLY A 228 -0.51 34.23 -15.73
CA GLY A 228 0.00 35.49 -16.28
C GLY A 228 0.22 35.49 -17.80
N LEU A 229 -0.04 34.38 -18.51
CA LEU A 229 -0.01 34.31 -19.96
C LEU A 229 -1.43 34.16 -20.53
N ASN A 230 -1.92 35.22 -21.19
CA ASN A 230 -3.21 35.18 -21.87
C ASN A 230 -3.19 34.12 -22.96
N THR A 231 -4.25 33.32 -23.02
CA THR A 231 -4.38 32.23 -23.96
C THR A 231 -5.68 32.36 -24.75
N LEU A 232 -5.55 32.24 -26.07
CA LEU A 232 -6.64 32.04 -27.00
C LEU A 232 -6.77 30.54 -27.27
N TYR A 233 -7.93 29.98 -26.91
CA TYR A 233 -8.28 28.60 -27.18
C TYR A 233 -9.18 28.53 -28.41
N CYS A 234 -8.79 27.71 -29.40
CA CYS A 234 -9.68 27.27 -30.47
C CYS A 234 -9.97 25.78 -30.24
N VAL A 235 -11.21 25.46 -29.88
CA VAL A 235 -11.59 24.12 -29.41
C VAL A 235 -12.50 23.45 -30.44
N HIS A 236 -11.99 22.40 -31.08
CA HIS A 236 -12.79 21.44 -31.82
C HIS A 236 -13.31 20.38 -30.85
N GLN A 237 -14.61 20.16 -30.80
CA GLN A 237 -15.23 19.09 -30.03
C GLN A 237 -15.84 18.08 -31.00
N VAL A 238 -15.36 16.84 -30.94
CA VAL A 238 -15.80 15.76 -31.84
C VAL A 238 -16.35 14.63 -30.98
N THR A 239 -17.47 14.04 -31.39
CA THR A 239 -18.07 12.89 -30.71
C THR A 239 -17.89 11.61 -31.53
N PHE A 240 -17.42 10.55 -30.88
CA PHE A 240 -17.37 9.20 -31.44
C PHE A 240 -18.26 8.27 -30.65
N LYS A 241 -19.17 7.55 -31.33
CA LYS A 241 -19.98 6.48 -30.75
C LYS A 241 -19.37 5.12 -31.09
N ILE A 242 -19.18 4.28 -30.09
CA ILE A 242 -18.75 2.89 -30.25
C ILE A 242 -20.00 2.06 -30.52
N LEU A 243 -20.09 1.50 -31.73
CA LEU A 243 -21.28 0.76 -32.18
C LEU A 243 -21.36 -0.66 -31.59
N ASP A 244 -20.20 -1.26 -31.31
CA ASP A 244 -20.07 -2.59 -30.74
C ASP A 244 -19.08 -2.56 -29.56
N PRO A 245 -19.55 -2.30 -28.32
CA PRO A 245 -18.73 -2.35 -27.12
C PRO A 245 -18.11 -3.72 -26.85
N GLY A 246 -18.66 -4.80 -27.42
CA GLY A 246 -18.12 -6.16 -27.29
C GLY A 246 -16.95 -6.45 -28.24
N HIS A 247 -16.62 -5.52 -29.15
CA HIS A 247 -15.59 -5.73 -30.16
C HIS A 247 -14.18 -5.87 -29.53
N PRO A 248 -13.38 -6.88 -29.89
CA PRO A 248 -12.07 -7.14 -29.25
C PRO A 248 -11.10 -5.94 -29.26
N LYS A 249 -11.15 -5.10 -30.30
CA LYS A 249 -10.29 -3.91 -30.42
C LYS A 249 -10.57 -2.83 -29.36
N VAL A 250 -11.74 -2.81 -28.74
CA VAL A 250 -12.08 -1.84 -27.68
C VAL A 250 -11.96 -2.44 -26.27
N ALA A 251 -11.52 -3.70 -26.15
CA ALA A 251 -11.26 -4.30 -24.85
C ALA A 251 -10.15 -3.57 -24.07
N CYS A 252 -9.16 -3.00 -24.77
CA CYS A 252 -8.07 -2.23 -24.17
C CYS A 252 -8.53 -0.94 -23.46
N ILE A 253 -9.71 -0.42 -23.83
CA ILE A 253 -10.34 0.73 -23.19
C ILE A 253 -11.45 0.32 -22.21
N GLY A 254 -11.40 -0.92 -21.70
CA GLY A 254 -12.26 -1.41 -20.62
C GLY A 254 -13.66 -1.84 -21.04
N LEU A 255 -13.98 -1.91 -22.33
CA LEU A 255 -15.28 -2.35 -22.84
C LEU A 255 -15.34 -3.89 -23.02
N PRO A 256 -16.54 -4.52 -22.94
CA PRO A 256 -17.87 -3.91 -22.80
C PRO A 256 -18.26 -3.54 -21.36
N HIS A 257 -17.43 -3.87 -20.37
CA HIS A 257 -17.78 -3.79 -18.95
C HIS A 257 -17.58 -2.41 -18.30
N GLY A 258 -17.10 -1.42 -19.05
CA GLY A 258 -16.79 -0.09 -18.51
C GLY A 258 -15.69 -0.09 -17.45
N GLN A 259 -14.77 -1.07 -17.50
CA GLN A 259 -13.67 -1.17 -16.53
C GLN A 259 -12.73 0.04 -16.64
N GLU A 260 -12.19 0.48 -15.50
CA GLU A 260 -11.12 1.48 -15.51
C GLU A 260 -9.88 0.91 -16.20
N PHE A 261 -9.19 1.77 -16.94
CA PHE A 261 -7.92 1.45 -17.58
C PHE A 261 -7.00 2.66 -17.54
N ALA A 262 -5.74 2.46 -17.86
CA ALA A 262 -4.77 3.53 -17.97
C ALA A 262 -4.03 3.46 -19.30
N THR A 263 -3.64 4.63 -19.82
CA THR A 263 -2.73 4.74 -20.95
C THR A 263 -1.48 5.50 -20.54
N ALA A 264 -0.33 4.92 -20.88
CA ALA A 264 0.99 5.49 -20.64
C ALA A 264 1.61 5.83 -21.99
N ASP A 265 2.10 7.06 -22.16
CA ASP A 265 2.94 7.38 -23.31
C ASP A 265 4.14 6.40 -23.32
N GLU A 266 4.62 5.98 -24.50
CA GLU A 266 5.69 4.97 -24.66
C GLU A 266 6.93 5.14 -23.75
N VAL A 267 7.23 6.37 -23.34
CA VAL A 267 8.39 6.74 -22.52
C VAL A 267 8.03 7.01 -21.07
N PHE A 268 6.74 6.96 -20.72
CA PHE A 268 6.32 6.96 -19.33
C PHE A 268 6.59 5.58 -18.75
N ASP A 269 7.70 5.49 -18.05
CA ASP A 269 8.11 4.29 -17.35
C ASP A 269 7.67 4.39 -15.89
N LEU A 270 6.72 3.53 -15.50
CA LEU A 270 6.23 3.43 -14.12
C LEU A 270 7.37 3.14 -13.13
N GLU A 271 8.40 2.39 -13.56
CA GLU A 271 9.57 2.08 -12.73
C GLU A 271 10.43 3.34 -12.51
N ARG A 272 10.62 4.15 -13.56
CA ARG A 272 11.30 5.45 -13.45
C ARG A 272 10.51 6.44 -12.59
N PHE A 273 9.19 6.44 -12.72
CA PHE A 273 8.30 7.27 -11.90
C PHE A 273 8.43 6.95 -10.42
N HIS A 274 8.43 5.68 -10.05
CA HIS A 274 8.59 5.27 -8.65
C HIS A 274 10.01 5.50 -8.11
N SER A 275 11.04 5.37 -8.95
CA SER A 275 12.44 5.61 -8.57
C SER A 275 12.86 7.10 -8.60
N MET A 276 11.92 8.03 -8.84
CA MET A 276 12.19 9.47 -8.98
C MET A 276 13.26 9.80 -10.05
N GLN A 277 13.50 8.89 -11.00
CA GLN A 277 14.35 9.17 -12.14
C GLN A 277 13.65 10.20 -13.04
N GLN A 278 14.43 11.08 -13.66
CA GLN A 278 13.86 12.09 -14.56
C GLN A 278 13.13 11.42 -15.72
N ILE A 279 11.81 11.58 -15.74
CA ILE A 279 10.97 11.19 -16.88
C ILE A 279 11.05 12.33 -17.90
N PRO A 280 11.17 12.02 -19.21
CA PRO A 280 11.18 13.06 -20.25
C PRO A 280 9.97 13.99 -20.17
N ILE A 281 10.21 15.27 -20.42
CA ILE A 281 9.15 16.29 -20.47
C ILE A 281 8.15 15.92 -21.56
N GLY A 282 6.87 15.95 -21.21
CA GLY A 282 5.77 15.58 -22.09
C GLY A 282 5.22 14.18 -21.85
N SER A 283 5.95 13.29 -21.17
CA SER A 283 5.44 11.97 -20.77
C SER A 283 4.35 12.10 -19.71
N GLN A 284 3.28 11.30 -19.88
CA GLN A 284 2.15 11.25 -18.96
C GLN A 284 1.56 9.84 -18.87
N LEU A 285 0.97 9.55 -17.70
CA LEU A 285 0.08 8.41 -17.48
C LEU A 285 -1.32 8.94 -17.21
N ASN A 286 -2.30 8.46 -17.96
CA ASN A 286 -3.71 8.84 -17.78
C ASN A 286 -4.50 7.63 -17.32
N VAL A 287 -5.29 7.78 -16.26
CA VAL A 287 -6.29 6.80 -15.81
C VAL A 287 -7.66 7.27 -16.29
N TRP A 288 -8.36 6.37 -16.95
CA TRP A 288 -9.63 6.60 -17.62
C TRP A 288 -10.75 5.82 -16.93
N SER A 289 -11.93 6.42 -16.91
CA SER A 289 -13.15 5.83 -16.36
C SER A 289 -14.34 6.14 -17.26
N TRP A 290 -15.28 5.20 -17.36
CA TRP A 290 -16.56 5.39 -18.03
C TRP A 290 -17.56 6.00 -17.03
N LYS A 291 -18.24 7.07 -17.41
CA LYS A 291 -19.19 7.80 -16.56
C LYS A 291 -20.51 7.99 -17.27
N THR A 292 -21.62 7.84 -16.57
CA THR A 292 -22.93 8.15 -17.13
C THR A 292 -23.05 9.66 -17.38
N ASN A 293 -23.95 10.08 -18.29
CA ASN A 293 -24.23 11.51 -18.44
C ASN A 293 -24.76 12.14 -17.13
N GLN A 294 -25.47 11.38 -16.29
CA GLN A 294 -25.95 11.85 -14.99
C GLN A 294 -24.80 12.17 -14.03
N ASP A 295 -23.79 11.29 -13.95
CA ASP A 295 -22.60 11.52 -13.13
C ASP A 295 -21.89 12.82 -13.52
N LEU A 296 -21.75 13.05 -14.84
CA LEU A 296 -21.11 14.27 -15.36
C LEU A 296 -21.90 15.54 -15.03
N VAL A 297 -23.23 15.49 -15.05
CA VAL A 297 -24.11 16.61 -14.68
C VAL A 297 -24.04 16.89 -13.18
N GLN A 298 -24.03 15.84 -12.35
CA GLN A 298 -23.94 15.96 -10.90
C GLN A 298 -22.61 16.60 -10.48
N GLU A 299 -21.51 16.20 -11.12
CA GLU A 299 -20.19 16.77 -10.85
C GLU A 299 -20.05 18.22 -11.34
N ARG A 300 -20.62 18.57 -12.50
CA ARG A 300 -20.65 19.97 -12.98
C ARG A 300 -21.41 20.87 -12.01
N SER A 301 -22.55 20.40 -11.51
CA SER A 301 -23.36 21.12 -10.52
C SER A 301 -22.60 21.37 -9.21
N ARG A 302 -21.73 20.43 -8.79
CA ARG A 302 -20.85 20.62 -7.62
C ARG A 302 -19.77 21.69 -7.83
N ARG A 303 -19.32 21.92 -9.07
CA ARG A 303 -18.28 22.92 -9.40
C ARG A 303 -18.83 24.31 -9.66
N SER A 304 -20.05 24.42 -10.17
CA SER A 304 -20.66 25.72 -10.55
C SER A 304 -21.43 26.39 -9.42
N ALA A 305 -21.54 25.79 -8.23
CA ALA A 305 -22.16 26.44 -7.07
C ALA A 305 -21.33 27.67 -6.65
N PRO A 306 -21.85 28.90 -6.76
CA PRO A 306 -21.10 30.11 -6.39
C PRO A 306 -20.76 30.07 -4.90
N SER A 307 -19.46 30.15 -4.61
CA SER A 307 -18.95 30.28 -3.25
C SER A 307 -19.32 31.66 -2.70
N ASN A 308 -20.44 31.74 -1.97
CA ASN A 308 -20.77 32.90 -1.13
C ASN A 308 -19.93 32.82 0.16
N ALA A 309 -18.61 32.90 0.05
CA ALA A 309 -17.73 32.98 1.22
C ALA A 309 -17.73 34.42 1.79
N PRO A 310 -17.85 34.61 3.11
CA PRO A 310 -17.70 35.92 3.75
C PRO A 310 -16.26 36.46 3.57
N PRO A 311 -16.05 37.79 3.64
CA PRO A 311 -14.71 38.38 3.59
C PRO A 311 -13.85 37.87 4.76
N GLU A 312 -12.58 37.52 4.46
CA GLU A 312 -11.63 36.98 5.43
C GLU A 312 -11.43 37.93 6.63
N PRO A 313 -11.44 37.42 7.88
CA PRO A 313 -11.08 38.21 9.05
C PRO A 313 -9.57 38.49 9.12
N ASP A 314 -9.24 39.58 9.80
CA ASP A 314 -7.96 40.28 9.75
C ASP A 314 -6.76 39.50 10.35
N GLY A 315 -5.78 39.15 9.50
CA GLY A 315 -4.34 39.40 9.69
C GLY A 315 -3.48 38.56 10.66
N THR A 316 -3.95 38.22 11.87
CA THR A 316 -3.04 37.72 12.93
C THR A 316 -3.09 36.22 13.18
N GLU A 317 -4.26 35.58 13.11
CA GLU A 317 -4.41 34.14 13.39
C GLU A 317 -3.88 33.24 12.26
N SER A 318 -3.90 33.73 11.01
CA SER A 318 -3.43 32.98 9.83
C SER A 318 -1.92 32.65 9.87
N LYS A 319 -1.11 33.38 10.64
CA LYS A 319 0.36 33.21 10.65
C LYS A 319 0.86 32.04 11.49
N ALA A 320 0.26 31.77 12.65
CA ALA A 320 0.69 30.68 13.53
C ALA A 320 0.38 29.31 12.91
N MET A 321 -0.82 29.17 12.33
CA MET A 321 -1.23 27.97 11.62
C MET A 321 -0.39 27.74 10.35
N LYS A 322 -0.15 28.78 9.54
CA LYS A 322 0.79 28.69 8.40
C LYS A 322 2.21 28.34 8.83
N ARG A 323 2.66 28.75 10.02
CA ARG A 323 3.98 28.40 10.56
C ARG A 323 4.05 26.93 10.97
N LEU A 324 3.12 26.44 11.79
CA LEU A 324 3.06 25.02 12.19
C LEU A 324 2.87 24.11 10.97
N GLU A 325 2.07 24.53 9.99
CA GLU A 325 1.90 23.82 8.72
C GLU A 325 3.18 23.78 7.89
N ASN A 326 3.91 24.89 7.79
CA ASN A 326 5.19 24.92 7.10
C ASN A 326 6.21 24.03 7.82
N GLU A 327 6.25 24.04 9.16
CA GLU A 327 7.13 23.18 9.96
C GLU A 327 6.80 21.68 9.77
N LEU A 328 5.52 21.28 9.81
CA LEU A 328 5.07 19.90 9.53
C LEU A 328 5.29 19.44 8.08
N MET A 329 5.44 20.37 7.13
CA MET A 329 5.65 20.09 5.70
C MET A 329 7.12 20.13 5.28
N LEU A 330 7.96 20.90 5.98
CA LEU A 330 9.36 21.13 5.59
C LEU A 330 10.32 20.05 6.08
N LEU A 331 10.01 19.35 7.17
CA LEU A 331 10.93 18.39 7.77
C LEU A 331 10.23 17.06 8.04
N LYS A 332 10.04 16.26 6.99
CA LYS A 332 9.57 14.89 7.13
C LYS A 332 10.70 13.88 7.20
N ARG A 333 11.83 14.18 6.58
CA ARG A 333 12.92 13.23 6.35
C ARG A 333 14.15 13.71 7.12
N VAL A 334 14.89 12.77 7.69
CA VAL A 334 16.19 13.06 8.28
C VAL A 334 17.19 13.33 7.16
N GLN A 335 18.04 14.34 7.35
CA GLN A 335 19.13 14.59 6.41
C GLN A 335 20.05 13.37 6.36
N ILE A 336 20.22 12.80 5.17
CA ILE A 336 21.17 11.72 4.95
C ILE A 336 22.56 12.22 5.35
N PRO A 337 23.27 11.55 6.27
CA PRO A 337 24.63 11.90 6.60
C PRO A 337 25.47 11.97 5.32
N MET A 338 25.93 13.17 4.95
CA MET A 338 26.84 13.37 3.83
C MET A 338 28.19 12.74 4.19
N VAL A 339 28.36 11.45 3.90
CA VAL A 339 29.61 10.74 4.17
C VAL A 339 30.66 11.22 3.15
N LYS A 340 31.39 12.28 3.50
CA LYS A 340 32.50 12.87 2.71
C LYS A 340 33.62 11.88 2.36
N SER A 341 33.57 10.64 2.88
CA SER A 341 34.60 9.61 2.78
C SER A 341 34.31 8.50 1.75
N LEU A 342 33.10 8.40 1.17
CA LEU A 342 32.77 7.26 0.27
C LEU A 342 33.33 7.38 -1.15
N THR A 343 33.75 8.56 -1.58
CA THR A 343 34.37 8.76 -2.91
C THR A 343 35.75 8.12 -3.05
N SER A 344 36.45 7.81 -1.95
CA SER A 344 37.74 7.10 -2.00
C SER A 344 37.57 5.59 -2.25
N VAL A 345 36.58 4.95 -1.63
CA VAL A 345 36.34 3.50 -1.78
C VAL A 345 35.74 3.14 -3.15
N ALA A 346 34.95 4.04 -3.73
CA ALA A 346 34.46 3.89 -5.11
C ALA A 346 35.60 3.89 -6.14
N LYS A 347 36.65 4.69 -5.91
CA LYS A 347 37.85 4.71 -6.78
C LYS A 347 38.65 3.41 -6.70
N ASP A 348 38.74 2.79 -5.52
CA ASP A 348 39.43 1.50 -5.35
C ASP A 348 38.68 0.33 -6.00
N SER A 349 37.34 0.38 -6.02
CA SER A 349 36.52 -0.65 -6.70
C SER A 349 36.58 -0.54 -8.22
N MET A 350 36.65 0.67 -8.78
CA MET A 350 36.84 0.85 -10.24
C MET A 350 38.29 0.58 -10.70
N ALA A 351 39.29 0.83 -9.86
CA ALA A 351 40.69 0.57 -10.20
C ALA A 351 41.04 -0.93 -10.29
N MET A 352 40.34 -1.81 -9.55
CA MET A 352 40.56 -3.27 -9.62
C MET A 352 39.69 -4.01 -10.66
N GLY A 353 38.57 -3.43 -11.10
CA GLY A 353 37.72 -4.01 -12.15
C GLY A 353 38.40 -4.07 -13.54
N ALA A 354 39.41 -3.24 -13.78
CA ALA A 354 40.08 -3.14 -15.09
C ALA A 354 41.34 -4.04 -15.25
N ARG A 355 41.74 -4.83 -14.24
CA ARG A 355 43.02 -5.58 -14.28
C ARG A 355 42.95 -7.10 -14.11
N THR A 356 41.75 -7.70 -14.10
CA THR A 356 41.64 -9.13 -13.74
C THR A 356 40.95 -9.98 -14.82
N THR A 357 41.60 -10.10 -15.99
CA THR A 357 41.41 -11.21 -16.94
C THR A 357 42.52 -12.25 -16.75
N LEU A 358 42.68 -12.76 -15.53
CA LEU A 358 43.57 -13.89 -15.25
C LEU A 358 42.73 -15.11 -14.87
N ALA A 359 43.05 -16.23 -15.50
CA ALA A 359 42.34 -17.50 -15.47
C ALA A 359 42.03 -18.00 -14.04
N PRO A 360 40.95 -18.79 -13.86
CA PRO A 360 40.56 -19.33 -12.56
C PRO A 360 41.55 -20.43 -12.14
N THR A 361 42.59 -20.07 -11.40
CA THR A 361 43.35 -21.04 -10.61
C THR A 361 42.51 -21.46 -9.41
N ALA A 362 42.23 -22.76 -9.34
CA ALA A 362 41.48 -23.43 -8.28
C ALA A 362 42.11 -23.19 -6.90
N VAL A 363 41.65 -22.17 -6.18
CA VAL A 363 41.88 -22.03 -4.74
C VAL A 363 40.82 -22.88 -4.04
N GLN A 364 41.13 -24.17 -3.87
CA GLN A 364 40.37 -25.05 -3.00
C GLN A 364 40.50 -24.58 -1.55
N GLY A 365 39.36 -24.36 -0.88
CA GLY A 365 39.26 -24.45 0.59
C GLY A 365 38.74 -23.26 1.37
N ARG A 366 38.41 -22.09 0.77
CA ARG A 366 37.73 -21.01 1.50
C ARG A 366 36.23 -21.06 1.20
N LYS A 367 35.43 -21.35 2.23
CA LYS A 367 33.97 -21.20 2.20
C LYS A 367 33.61 -19.86 1.58
N GLY A 368 32.91 -19.89 0.44
CA GLY A 368 32.40 -18.70 -0.22
C GLY A 368 31.51 -17.91 0.73
N ALA A 369 31.57 -16.58 0.66
CA ALA A 369 30.55 -15.79 1.36
C ALA A 369 29.25 -15.86 0.54
N PRO A 370 28.08 -15.98 1.19
CA PRO A 370 26.81 -16.04 0.48
C PRO A 370 26.53 -14.77 -0.32
N ASN A 371 27.14 -13.65 0.05
CA ASN A 371 27.19 -12.44 -0.76
C ASN A 371 28.60 -11.80 -0.64
N PRO A 372 29.45 -11.89 -1.70
CA PRO A 372 30.79 -11.29 -1.68
C PRO A 372 30.79 -9.76 -1.57
N HIS A 373 29.75 -9.09 -2.06
CA HIS A 373 29.62 -7.64 -1.99
C HIS A 373 29.37 -7.19 -0.55
N LEU A 374 28.36 -7.74 0.12
CA LEU A 374 28.07 -7.51 1.54
C LEU A 374 29.31 -7.76 2.40
N ARG A 375 29.99 -8.91 2.19
CA ARG A 375 31.23 -9.22 2.88
C ARG A 375 32.28 -8.14 2.69
N ARG A 376 32.54 -7.69 1.46
CA ARG A 376 33.52 -6.64 1.19
C ARG A 376 33.17 -5.32 1.88
N ILE A 377 31.88 -4.96 1.92
CA ILE A 377 31.42 -3.71 2.51
C ILE A 377 31.63 -3.70 4.02
N LEU A 378 31.20 -4.77 4.70
CA LEU A 378 31.25 -4.89 6.15
C LEU A 378 32.56 -5.49 6.67
N GLN A 379 33.45 -5.92 5.78
CA GLN A 379 34.79 -6.37 6.16
C GLN A 379 35.53 -5.25 6.90
N ALA A 380 35.98 -5.56 8.12
CA ALA A 380 36.63 -4.63 9.04
C ALA A 380 35.73 -3.51 9.60
N LYS A 381 34.40 -3.62 9.49
CA LYS A 381 33.46 -2.80 10.25
C LYS A 381 33.08 -3.52 11.54
N SER A 382 32.93 -2.76 12.60
CA SER A 382 32.47 -3.22 13.91
C SER A 382 31.44 -2.25 14.44
N THR A 383 30.49 -2.74 15.22
CA THR A 383 29.49 -1.92 15.90
C THR A 383 30.16 -1.19 17.06
N ASP A 384 29.90 0.12 17.20
CA ASP A 384 30.38 0.88 18.36
C ASP A 384 29.49 0.60 19.57
N TRP A 385 29.70 -0.55 20.21
CA TRP A 385 28.91 -0.98 21.36
C TRP A 385 28.98 -0.04 22.55
N LYS A 386 30.05 0.76 22.69
CA LYS A 386 30.11 1.75 23.77
C LYS A 386 29.02 2.80 23.56
N THR A 387 28.88 3.28 22.33
CA THR A 387 27.83 4.23 21.96
C THR A 387 26.45 3.57 22.02
N VAL A 388 26.26 2.35 21.49
CA VAL A 388 24.96 1.65 21.54
C VAL A 388 24.49 1.40 22.98
N ARG A 389 25.38 0.96 23.88
CA ARG A 389 25.04 0.78 25.31
C ARG A 389 24.73 2.10 26.01
N LYS A 390 25.43 3.19 25.65
CA LYS A 390 25.13 4.54 26.13
C LYS A 390 23.73 4.96 25.66
N MET A 391 23.40 4.78 24.37
CA MET A 391 22.08 5.08 23.82
C MET A 391 21.00 4.38 24.64
N ALA A 392 21.10 3.06 24.82
CA ALA A 392 20.12 2.26 25.56
C ALA A 392 19.91 2.76 27.00
N LYS A 393 20.98 3.11 27.72
CA LYS A 393 20.89 3.64 29.10
C LYS A 393 20.25 5.03 29.17
N SER A 394 20.55 5.86 28.18
CA SER A 394 20.13 7.25 28.16
C SER A 394 18.72 7.46 27.59
N LEU A 395 18.03 6.43 27.10
CA LEU A 395 16.68 6.61 26.52
C LEU A 395 15.67 7.26 27.49
N LEU A 396 15.78 7.04 28.80
CA LEU A 396 14.91 7.67 29.82
C LEU A 396 15.50 8.94 30.44
N ASP A 397 16.66 9.40 29.98
CA ASP A 397 17.30 10.64 30.43
C ASP A 397 16.66 11.82 29.72
N GLU A 398 16.11 12.79 30.46
CA GLU A 398 15.41 13.96 29.88
C GLU A 398 16.34 14.78 28.97
N ASP A 399 17.64 14.83 29.29
CA ASP A 399 18.65 15.59 28.53
C ASP A 399 19.11 14.86 27.24
N TYR A 400 18.73 13.58 27.07
CA TYR A 400 19.08 12.80 25.89
C TYR A 400 18.07 12.99 24.76
N SER A 401 18.31 13.98 23.91
CA SER A 401 17.42 14.39 22.82
C SER A 401 17.36 13.39 21.65
N LEU A 402 16.31 13.50 20.83
CA LEU A 402 16.15 12.71 19.61
C LEU A 402 17.27 12.97 18.58
N ASP A 403 17.74 14.22 18.48
CA ASP A 403 18.88 14.60 17.65
C ASP A 403 20.17 13.88 18.08
N GLN A 404 20.44 13.81 19.40
CA GLN A 404 21.57 13.05 19.90
C GLN A 404 21.41 11.55 19.61
N PHE A 405 20.21 11.00 19.82
CA PHE A 405 19.90 9.61 19.49
C PHE A 405 20.14 9.31 18.00
N ASN A 406 19.68 10.18 17.10
CA ASN A 406 19.87 10.05 15.66
C ASN A 406 21.35 10.09 15.26
N ARG A 407 22.17 10.97 15.87
CA ARG A 407 23.62 10.96 15.66
C ARG A 407 24.26 9.66 16.11
N ASP A 408 23.84 9.15 17.27
CA ASP A 408 24.39 7.94 17.85
C ASP A 408 24.03 6.68 17.02
N LEU A 409 23.00 6.71 16.16
CA LEU A 409 22.69 5.64 15.20
C LEU A 409 23.85 5.31 14.26
N THR A 410 24.79 6.25 14.04
CA THR A 410 26.02 6.00 13.27
C THR A 410 26.93 4.92 13.87
N ALA A 411 26.66 4.49 15.11
CA ALA A 411 27.30 3.35 15.74
C ALA A 411 27.01 2.01 15.04
N PHE A 412 25.94 1.92 14.23
CA PHE A 412 25.55 0.72 13.48
C PHE A 412 26.14 0.76 12.06
N PRO A 413 27.14 -0.08 11.74
CA PRO A 413 27.74 -0.08 10.40
C PRO A 413 26.75 -0.48 9.29
N GLU A 414 25.71 -1.24 9.61
CA GLU A 414 24.71 -1.72 8.65
C GLU A 414 23.85 -0.58 8.09
N LEU A 415 23.63 0.51 8.83
CA LEU A 415 22.86 1.66 8.33
C LEU A 415 23.56 2.39 7.17
N PHE A 416 24.87 2.24 7.03
CA PHE A 416 25.60 2.80 5.88
C PHE A 416 25.37 2.03 4.58
N LEU A 417 24.76 0.83 4.63
CA LEU A 417 24.44 0.05 3.44
C LEU A 417 23.41 0.77 2.56
N TYR A 418 22.43 1.43 3.16
CA TYR A 418 21.42 2.21 2.42
C TYR A 418 22.00 3.45 1.72
N LEU A 419 23.11 3.98 2.22
CA LEU A 419 23.69 5.25 1.79
C LEU A 419 24.72 5.11 0.67
N ARG A 420 24.92 3.90 0.15
CA ARG A 420 25.90 3.64 -0.89
C ARG A 420 25.31 3.72 -2.28
N ASP A 421 25.98 4.48 -3.15
CA ASP A 421 25.69 4.50 -4.57
C ASP A 421 25.87 3.10 -5.18
N GLY A 422 24.92 2.68 -6.02
CA GLY A 422 25.00 1.43 -6.77
C GLY A 422 24.52 0.17 -6.05
N VAL A 423 23.85 0.29 -4.90
CA VAL A 423 23.21 -0.86 -4.21
C VAL A 423 21.92 -1.34 -4.93
N GLY A 424 21.53 -0.66 -6.02
CA GLY A 424 20.50 -1.14 -6.95
C GLY A 424 19.07 -0.90 -6.48
N ASP A 425 18.14 -1.52 -7.19
CA ASP A 425 16.71 -1.52 -6.85
C ASP A 425 16.47 -2.27 -5.54
N THR A 426 15.33 -2.00 -4.91
CA THR A 426 14.85 -2.76 -3.74
C THR A 426 13.70 -3.66 -4.16
N GLY A 427 13.65 -4.88 -3.63
CA GLY A 427 12.53 -5.79 -3.86
C GLY A 427 11.17 -5.26 -3.39
N SER A 428 11.14 -4.18 -2.59
CA SER A 428 9.91 -3.51 -2.15
C SER A 428 9.34 -2.50 -3.16
N GLY A 429 10.07 -2.22 -4.25
CA GLY A 429 9.74 -1.18 -5.23
C GLY A 429 9.95 0.24 -4.69
N ARG A 430 10.70 0.41 -3.59
CA ARG A 430 11.04 1.70 -2.99
C ARG A 430 12.49 2.08 -3.29
N THR A 431 12.83 3.35 -3.10
CA THR A 431 14.23 3.77 -3.17
C THR A 431 15.00 3.30 -1.92
N THR A 432 16.32 3.14 -2.02
CA THR A 432 17.18 2.82 -0.87
C THR A 432 17.10 3.91 0.21
N ASP A 433 16.94 5.16 -0.19
CA ASP A 433 16.72 6.29 0.70
C ASP A 433 15.38 6.17 1.44
N ASP A 434 14.28 5.78 0.77
CA ASP A 434 13.03 5.51 1.47
C ASP A 434 13.16 4.39 2.50
N GLU A 435 13.87 3.31 2.18
CA GLU A 435 14.12 2.24 3.15
C GLU A 435 14.97 2.73 4.34
N TYR A 436 15.99 3.56 4.09
CA TYR A 436 16.75 4.22 5.16
C TYR A 436 15.85 5.06 6.08
N GLN A 437 15.01 5.93 5.51
CA GLN A 437 14.11 6.80 6.29
C GLN A 437 13.12 5.98 7.12
N ARG A 438 12.65 4.84 6.60
CA ARG A 438 11.78 3.92 7.33
C ARG A 438 12.48 3.25 8.50
N THR A 439 13.70 2.74 8.28
CA THR A 439 14.52 2.16 9.36
C THR A 439 14.78 3.20 10.45
N VAL A 440 15.13 4.44 10.10
CA VAL A 440 15.30 5.55 11.06
C VAL A 440 13.98 5.84 11.80
N CYS A 441 12.85 5.81 11.10
CA CYS A 441 11.54 5.99 11.75
C CYS A 441 11.21 4.85 12.74
N ALA A 442 11.63 3.62 12.46
CA ALA A 442 11.50 2.50 13.41
C ALA A 442 12.35 2.71 14.67
N PHE A 443 13.59 3.23 14.52
CA PHE A 443 14.40 3.66 15.65
C PHE A 443 13.74 4.76 16.48
N PHE A 444 13.13 5.76 15.83
CA PHE A 444 12.44 6.85 16.54
C PHE A 444 11.19 6.35 17.27
N ALA A 445 10.48 5.37 16.68
CA ALA A 445 9.39 4.70 17.37
C ALA A 445 9.86 4.02 18.67
N ILE A 446 11.01 3.35 18.67
CA ILE A 446 11.61 2.78 19.89
C ILE A 446 11.89 3.88 20.92
N TYR A 447 12.56 4.96 20.50
CA TYR A 447 12.88 6.11 21.36
C TYR A 447 11.63 6.67 22.04
N TRP A 448 10.57 6.94 21.26
CA TRP A 448 9.33 7.50 21.79
C TRP A 448 8.53 6.52 22.66
N LEU A 449 8.49 5.24 22.31
CA LEU A 449 7.76 4.24 23.10
C LEU A 449 8.41 3.95 24.46
N VAL A 450 9.73 4.14 24.59
CA VAL A 450 10.40 4.10 25.89
C VAL A 450 10.07 5.34 26.73
N ARG A 451 9.90 6.50 26.09
CA ARG A 451 9.74 7.81 26.72
C ARG A 451 8.29 8.28 26.87
N LEU A 452 7.34 7.35 26.97
CA LEU A 452 5.90 7.69 26.99
C LEU A 452 5.47 8.60 28.16
N ASP A 453 6.27 8.81 29.22
CA ASP A 453 5.95 9.74 30.32
C ASP A 453 6.77 11.05 30.27
N ILE A 454 7.62 11.20 29.27
CA ILE A 454 8.45 12.40 29.06
C ILE A 454 7.85 13.16 27.86
N ASP A 455 8.31 12.84 26.66
CA ASP A 455 7.95 13.47 25.38
C ASP A 455 7.49 12.46 24.32
N GLY A 456 7.50 11.17 24.66
CA GLY A 456 7.32 10.09 23.70
C GLY A 456 5.93 10.05 23.08
N ARG A 457 4.87 10.35 23.84
CA ARG A 457 3.49 10.38 23.28
C ARG A 457 3.37 11.46 22.22
N GLN A 458 3.96 12.63 22.48
CA GLN A 458 3.98 13.79 21.62
C GLN A 458 4.80 13.48 20.36
N GLY A 459 6.04 13.03 20.50
CA GLY A 459 6.90 12.68 19.37
C GLY A 459 6.29 11.59 18.49
N PHE A 460 5.74 10.53 19.09
CA PHE A 460 5.06 9.46 18.35
C PHE A 460 3.85 9.96 17.56
N SER A 461 3.05 10.87 18.15
CA SER A 461 1.78 11.33 17.58
C SER A 461 1.92 12.51 16.61
N PHE A 462 2.85 13.41 16.87
CA PHE A 462 2.97 14.70 16.18
C PHE A 462 4.29 14.87 15.42
N GLY A 463 5.35 14.14 15.79
CA GLY A 463 6.69 14.33 15.23
C GLY A 463 7.48 15.39 15.99
N THR A 464 8.45 16.00 15.30
CA THR A 464 9.34 17.03 15.88
C THR A 464 9.34 18.33 15.11
N ASP A 465 9.79 19.40 15.76
CA ASP A 465 10.14 20.67 15.10
C ASP A 465 11.52 20.61 14.44
N SER A 466 12.00 21.77 13.94
CA SER A 466 13.32 21.90 13.32
C SER A 466 14.50 21.75 14.29
N ASP A 467 14.24 21.96 15.57
CA ASP A 467 15.21 21.82 16.66
C ASP A 467 15.14 20.43 17.29
N TRP A 468 14.44 19.49 16.65
CA TRP A 468 14.27 18.09 17.05
C TRP A 468 13.52 17.88 18.37
N ASN A 469 12.79 18.90 18.84
CA ASN A 469 11.93 18.77 20.00
C ASN A 469 10.59 18.18 19.59
N ALA A 470 10.00 17.34 20.45
CA ALA A 470 8.67 16.81 20.22
C ALA A 470 7.63 17.95 20.19
N LEU A 471 6.79 17.96 19.15
CA LEU A 471 5.72 18.95 19.01
C LEU A 471 4.68 18.80 20.12
N GLN A 472 4.48 19.87 20.88
CA GLN A 472 3.58 19.88 22.05
C GLN A 472 2.11 19.94 21.65
N GLU A 473 1.25 19.31 22.46
CA GLU A 473 -0.20 19.34 22.25
C GLU A 473 -0.77 20.77 22.33
N SER A 474 -0.23 21.63 23.19
CA SER A 474 -0.66 23.03 23.29
C SER A 474 -0.42 23.81 22.00
N LEU A 475 0.73 23.62 21.34
CA LEU A 475 0.99 24.22 20.03
C LEU A 475 0.00 23.75 18.96
N VAL A 476 -0.59 22.56 19.16
CA VAL A 476 -1.63 22.00 18.29
C VAL A 476 -3.03 22.50 18.67
N LYS A 477 -3.31 22.74 19.97
CA LYS A 477 -4.61 23.21 20.50
C LYS A 477 -4.79 24.74 20.44
N ASP A 478 -3.74 25.50 20.74
CA ASP A 478 -3.74 26.97 20.86
C ASP A 478 -3.81 27.68 19.49
N GLY A 479 -3.77 26.93 18.40
CA GLY A 479 -4.36 27.36 17.14
C GLY A 479 -5.88 27.16 17.19
N GLU A 480 -6.61 28.00 17.93
CA GLU A 480 -8.09 27.97 18.02
C GLU A 480 -8.74 28.15 16.64
N VAL A 481 -8.85 27.06 15.90
CA VAL A 481 -9.66 26.97 14.68
C VAL A 481 -11.12 26.92 15.13
N SER A 482 -11.76 28.09 15.17
CA SER A 482 -13.19 28.14 14.92
C SER A 482 -13.41 27.62 13.50
N MET A 483 -13.91 26.39 13.41
CA MET A 483 -14.12 25.63 12.17
C MET A 483 -14.85 26.50 11.13
N PRO A 484 -14.22 26.90 10.02
CA PRO A 484 -14.95 27.49 8.91
C PRO A 484 -15.83 26.38 8.31
N SER A 485 -17.12 26.62 8.23
CA SER A 485 -18.08 25.70 7.63
C SER A 485 -17.67 25.35 6.19
N SER A 486 -17.62 24.04 5.89
CA SER A 486 -17.65 23.34 4.59
C SER A 486 -17.00 23.93 3.31
N THR A 487 -16.20 25.00 3.38
CA THR A 487 -15.77 25.79 2.20
C THR A 487 -14.25 25.97 2.08
N ALA A 488 -13.46 25.35 2.96
CA ALA A 488 -11.99 25.40 2.86
C ALA A 488 -11.48 24.70 1.58
N PRO A 489 -10.43 25.22 0.92
CA PRO A 489 -9.78 24.56 -0.21
C PRO A 489 -9.39 23.12 0.14
N GLY A 490 -9.55 22.17 -0.80
CA GLY A 490 -9.37 20.73 -0.54
C GLY A 490 -8.00 20.34 0.05
N GLU A 491 -6.96 21.13 -0.23
CA GLU A 491 -5.63 20.94 0.36
C GLU A 491 -5.59 21.29 1.86
N LEU A 492 -6.25 22.38 2.28
CA LEU A 492 -6.39 22.75 3.68
C LEU A 492 -7.27 21.75 4.44
N GLN A 493 -8.32 21.25 3.79
CA GLN A 493 -9.18 20.21 4.38
C GLN A 493 -8.44 18.89 4.59
N GLN A 494 -7.60 18.47 3.63
CA GLN A 494 -6.75 17.28 3.79
C GLN A 494 -5.69 17.47 4.87
N ARG A 495 -5.22 18.70 5.10
CA ARG A 495 -4.28 19.07 6.18
C ARG A 495 -4.95 19.04 7.55
N LEU A 496 -6.12 19.67 7.71
CA LEU A 496 -6.93 19.67 8.94
C LEU A 496 -7.34 18.25 9.35
N TYR A 497 -7.73 17.42 8.38
CA TYR A 497 -8.07 16.02 8.62
C TYR A 497 -6.92 15.20 9.23
N LYS A 498 -5.66 15.51 8.89
CA LYS A 498 -4.51 14.83 9.49
C LYS A 498 -4.30 15.24 10.95
N LEU A 499 -4.52 16.51 11.28
CA LEU A 499 -4.35 17.01 12.65
C LEU A 499 -5.39 16.43 13.60
N GLU A 500 -6.66 16.40 13.18
CA GLU A 500 -7.75 15.79 13.95
C GLU A 500 -7.45 14.33 14.28
N ARG A 501 -6.96 13.56 13.30
CA ARG A 501 -6.56 12.16 13.52
C ARG A 501 -5.38 12.02 14.48
N ARG A 502 -4.39 12.91 14.41
CA ARG A 502 -3.26 12.92 15.37
C ARG A 502 -3.73 13.21 16.78
N LEU A 503 -4.58 14.22 16.97
CA LEU A 503 -5.21 14.53 18.26
C LEU A 503 -6.08 13.39 18.77
N ALA A 504 -6.91 12.80 17.91
CA ALA A 504 -7.75 11.67 18.27
C ALA A 504 -6.91 10.46 18.68
N PHE A 505 -5.81 10.19 17.98
CA PHE A 505 -4.85 9.16 18.37
C PHE A 505 -4.21 9.49 19.72
N PHE A 506 -3.64 10.69 19.88
CA PHE A 506 -2.96 11.09 21.12
C PHE A 506 -3.84 10.93 22.36
N ASN A 507 -5.11 11.37 22.25
CA ASN A 507 -6.05 11.34 23.36
C ASN A 507 -6.65 9.96 23.64
N ASN A 508 -6.85 9.12 22.61
CA ASN A 508 -7.61 7.87 22.75
C ASN A 508 -6.75 6.60 22.63
N ALA A 509 -5.46 6.72 22.28
CA ALA A 509 -4.54 5.60 22.26
C ALA A 509 -4.37 5.02 23.67
N GLN A 510 -4.39 3.69 23.74
CA GLN A 510 -4.18 2.98 25.00
C GLN A 510 -2.68 2.88 25.31
N TRP A 511 -2.07 4.01 25.64
CA TRP A 511 -0.62 4.14 25.94
C TRP A 511 -0.13 3.14 26.99
N GLY A 512 -1.00 2.74 27.93
CA GLY A 512 -0.69 1.70 28.90
C GLY A 512 -0.40 0.33 28.27
N PHE A 513 -1.02 -0.01 27.13
CA PHE A 513 -0.73 -1.27 26.43
C PHE A 513 0.63 -1.25 25.75
N PHE A 514 1.02 -0.12 25.15
CA PHE A 514 2.38 0.05 24.61
C PHE A 514 3.42 -0.14 25.71
N ARG A 515 3.26 0.57 26.84
CA ARG A 515 4.15 0.48 27.98
C ARG A 515 4.25 -0.93 28.54
N ARG A 516 3.10 -1.59 28.69
CA ARG A 516 3.04 -2.99 29.14
C ARG A 516 3.82 -3.90 28.20
N LEU A 517 3.64 -3.76 26.88
CA LEU A 517 4.37 -4.57 25.91
C LEU A 517 5.90 -4.39 26.04
N MET A 518 6.36 -3.17 26.28
CA MET A 518 7.79 -2.91 26.52
C MET A 518 8.31 -3.60 27.80
N VAL A 519 7.48 -3.67 28.86
CA VAL A 519 7.81 -4.39 30.10
C VAL A 519 7.78 -5.92 29.89
N ASP A 520 6.74 -6.42 29.22
CA ASP A 520 6.53 -7.85 28.95
C ASP A 520 7.66 -8.39 28.04
N ALA A 521 8.16 -7.58 27.09
CA ALA A 521 9.34 -7.86 26.27
C ALA A 521 10.68 -7.78 27.03
N GLY A 522 10.66 -7.33 28.29
CA GLY A 522 11.85 -7.15 29.11
C GLY A 522 12.75 -6.00 28.68
N LEU A 523 12.21 -5.01 27.95
CA LEU A 523 12.93 -3.78 27.57
C LEU A 523 12.90 -2.74 28.70
N LEU A 524 11.82 -2.73 29.47
CA LEU A 524 11.64 -1.89 30.66
C LEU A 524 11.39 -2.75 31.90
N GLU A 525 11.81 -2.27 33.05
CA GLU A 525 11.48 -2.83 34.36
C GLU A 525 10.88 -1.75 35.26
N MET A 526 9.86 -2.12 36.03
CA MET A 526 9.29 -1.22 37.03
C MET A 526 10.17 -1.21 38.29
N THR A 527 10.61 -0.03 38.74
CA THR A 527 11.40 0.12 39.96
C THR A 527 10.51 -0.07 41.19
N PRO A 528 10.72 -1.12 42.01
CA PRO A 528 9.91 -1.36 43.21
C PRO A 528 10.02 -0.19 44.20
N GLY A 529 8.89 0.23 44.77
CA GLY A 529 8.87 1.25 45.84
C GLY A 529 8.93 2.71 45.39
N SER A 530 9.07 2.99 44.09
CA SER A 530 8.91 4.34 43.55
C SER A 530 7.41 4.70 43.49
N GLY A 531 7.00 5.73 44.24
CA GLY A 531 5.64 6.28 44.11
C GLY A 531 5.46 6.84 42.70
N ARG A 532 4.45 6.34 41.96
CA ARG A 532 4.23 6.53 40.51
C ARG A 532 5.29 5.83 39.64
N GLY A 533 5.00 4.55 39.33
CA GLY A 533 5.66 3.69 38.33
C GLY A 533 6.86 4.29 37.59
N GLN A 534 8.01 4.38 38.26
CA GLN A 534 9.25 4.69 37.56
C GLN A 534 9.72 3.44 36.81
N TYR A 535 10.27 3.64 35.64
CA TYR A 535 10.78 2.58 34.78
C TYR A 535 12.29 2.72 34.61
N GLN A 536 12.97 1.59 34.45
CA GLN A 536 14.37 1.53 34.07
C GLN A 536 14.51 0.73 32.78
N VAL A 537 15.40 1.17 31.88
CA VAL A 537 15.74 0.41 30.67
C VAL A 537 16.59 -0.79 31.04
N LYS A 538 16.20 -1.98 30.56
CA LYS A 538 17.03 -3.19 30.60
C LYS A 538 18.02 -3.14 29.43
N GLU A 539 19.21 -2.61 29.70
CA GLU A 539 20.28 -2.37 28.72
C GLU A 539 20.45 -3.52 27.72
N THR A 540 20.72 -4.73 28.19
CA THR A 540 21.01 -5.89 27.33
C THR A 540 19.91 -6.15 26.30
N ARG A 541 18.64 -6.17 26.73
CA ARG A 541 17.50 -6.44 25.85
C ARG A 541 17.20 -5.28 24.89
N MET A 542 17.39 -4.04 25.34
CA MET A 542 17.24 -2.85 24.50
C MET A 542 18.30 -2.81 23.39
N VAL A 543 19.55 -3.13 23.73
CA VAL A 543 20.67 -3.22 22.78
C VAL A 543 20.35 -4.24 21.68
N SER A 544 19.76 -5.39 22.03
CA SER A 544 19.32 -6.40 21.05
C SER A 544 18.26 -5.89 20.09
N LEU A 545 17.25 -5.15 20.59
CA LEU A 545 16.21 -4.57 19.74
C LEU A 545 16.78 -3.51 18.78
N LEU A 546 17.70 -2.67 19.26
CA LEU A 546 18.37 -1.67 18.42
C LEU A 546 19.22 -2.35 17.34
N ALA A 547 19.97 -3.39 17.68
CA ALA A 547 20.75 -4.17 16.72
C ALA A 547 19.85 -4.87 15.68
N LEU A 548 18.74 -5.49 16.11
CA LEU A 548 17.76 -6.06 15.20
C LEU A 548 17.19 -5.01 14.23
N THR A 549 16.83 -3.83 14.74
CA THR A 549 16.29 -2.73 13.92
C THR A 549 17.29 -2.28 12.86
N ALA A 550 18.60 -2.26 13.18
CA ALA A 550 19.65 -1.90 12.22
C ALA A 550 19.79 -2.90 11.05
N ILE A 551 19.55 -4.19 11.30
CA ILE A 551 19.79 -5.27 10.32
C ILE A 551 18.53 -5.79 9.64
N HIS A 552 17.33 -5.52 10.18
CA HIS A 552 16.08 -6.10 9.69
C HIS A 552 15.84 -5.83 8.20
N ASP A 553 15.91 -4.56 7.79
CA ASP A 553 15.50 -4.15 6.45
C ASP A 553 16.65 -4.14 5.42
N ILE A 554 17.89 -4.49 5.81
CA ILE A 554 19.02 -4.43 4.87
C ILE A 554 18.91 -5.48 3.75
N MET A 555 18.16 -6.56 3.99
CA MET A 555 17.90 -7.58 2.96
C MET A 555 16.81 -7.18 1.96
N LYS A 556 16.19 -6.00 2.09
CA LYS A 556 15.31 -5.45 1.04
C LYS A 556 16.08 -4.91 -0.17
N MET A 557 17.39 -4.76 -0.04
CA MET A 557 18.28 -4.32 -1.12
C MET A 557 18.75 -5.54 -1.91
N ASP A 558 18.35 -5.64 -3.18
CA ASP A 558 18.56 -6.84 -3.99
C ASP A 558 20.04 -7.21 -4.13
N ALA A 559 20.91 -6.20 -4.21
CA ALA A 559 22.36 -6.39 -4.29
C ALA A 559 22.99 -7.04 -3.03
N LEU A 560 22.27 -7.07 -1.91
CA LEU A 560 22.74 -7.64 -0.64
C LEU A 560 22.19 -9.03 -0.35
N LEU A 561 21.25 -9.53 -1.17
CA LEU A 561 20.64 -10.84 -0.97
C LEU A 561 21.70 -11.97 -1.00
N PRO A 562 21.60 -12.96 -0.10
CA PRO A 562 22.51 -14.08 -0.05
C PRO A 562 22.14 -15.15 -1.07
N THR A 563 23.16 -15.85 -1.57
CA THR A 563 23.03 -17.11 -2.31
C THR A 563 23.25 -18.29 -1.37
N VAL A 564 22.36 -19.29 -1.43
CA VAL A 564 22.49 -20.53 -0.65
C VAL A 564 23.77 -21.26 -1.04
N GLN A 565 24.66 -21.49 -0.07
CA GLN A 565 25.89 -22.24 -0.27
C GLN A 565 25.64 -23.76 -0.32
N PRO A 566 26.49 -24.55 -1.01
CA PRO A 566 26.31 -25.99 -1.18
C PRO A 566 26.12 -26.79 0.12
N GLU A 567 26.76 -26.37 1.22
CA GLU A 567 26.61 -27.02 2.53
C GLU A 567 25.26 -26.78 3.21
N HIS A 568 24.43 -25.87 2.68
CA HIS A 568 23.12 -25.50 3.21
C HIS A 568 22.00 -25.76 2.19
N ASP A 569 22.20 -26.71 1.28
CA ASP A 569 21.20 -27.12 0.29
C ASP A 569 19.85 -27.48 0.95
N GLY A 570 18.75 -26.99 0.38
CA GLY A 570 17.41 -27.16 0.91
C GLY A 570 17.04 -26.21 2.05
N TYR A 571 17.82 -25.16 2.34
CA TYR A 571 17.52 -24.20 3.40
C TYR A 571 16.15 -23.54 3.17
N HIS A 572 15.17 -23.86 4.01
CA HIS A 572 13.79 -23.40 3.89
C HIS A 572 13.18 -23.60 2.48
N GLY A 573 13.60 -24.67 1.79
CA GLY A 573 13.13 -25.00 0.43
C GLY A 573 13.94 -24.36 -0.71
N TYR A 574 14.97 -23.57 -0.41
CA TYR A 574 15.89 -23.03 -1.43
C TYR A 574 17.04 -24.02 -1.69
N ALA A 575 17.34 -24.28 -2.96
CA ALA A 575 18.44 -25.13 -3.38
C ALA A 575 19.79 -24.38 -3.34
N ALA A 576 20.90 -25.11 -3.27
CA ALA A 576 22.23 -24.54 -3.39
C ALA A 576 22.40 -23.78 -4.71
N GLY A 577 22.86 -22.53 -4.64
CA GLY A 577 22.97 -21.62 -5.78
C GLY A 577 21.78 -20.68 -5.95
N ASP A 578 20.66 -20.91 -5.26
CA ASP A 578 19.51 -20.00 -5.30
C ASP A 578 19.80 -18.72 -4.53
N VAL A 579 19.35 -17.59 -5.09
CA VAL A 579 19.30 -16.31 -4.36
C VAL A 579 18.01 -16.30 -3.53
N ILE A 580 18.13 -16.05 -2.23
CA ILE A 580 16.98 -15.97 -1.34
C ILE A 580 16.30 -14.61 -1.56
N GLY A 581 15.23 -14.57 -2.35
CA GLY A 581 14.49 -13.34 -2.66
C GLY A 581 13.61 -12.80 -1.53
N ASP A 582 13.20 -13.66 -0.59
CA ASP A 582 12.46 -13.24 0.60
C ASP A 582 13.42 -12.65 1.64
N HIS A 583 13.26 -11.35 1.93
CA HIS A 583 14.16 -10.62 2.83
C HIS A 583 14.25 -11.18 4.26
N ASP A 584 13.16 -11.71 4.82
CA ASP A 584 13.14 -12.27 6.18
C ASP A 584 13.92 -13.60 6.20
N HIS A 585 13.70 -14.46 5.20
CA HIS A 585 14.47 -15.69 5.02
C HIS A 585 15.96 -15.42 4.71
N ALA A 586 16.25 -14.39 3.92
CA ALA A 586 17.61 -13.96 3.63
C ALA A 586 18.35 -13.52 4.90
N LEU A 587 17.70 -12.74 5.75
CA LEU A 587 18.27 -12.32 7.03
C LEU A 587 18.46 -13.51 7.97
N CYS A 588 17.47 -14.41 8.07
CA CYS A 588 17.59 -15.66 8.84
C CYS A 588 18.80 -16.47 8.40
N TYR A 589 18.99 -16.65 7.09
CA TYR A 589 20.10 -17.41 6.54
C TYR A 589 21.46 -16.82 6.96
N LEU A 590 21.59 -15.49 6.94
CA LEU A 590 22.79 -14.81 7.40
C LEU A 590 23.00 -14.98 8.91
N MET A 591 21.95 -14.86 9.74
CA MET A 591 22.08 -15.04 11.19
C MET A 591 22.47 -16.48 11.57
N ASP A 592 21.91 -17.47 10.88
CA ASP A 592 22.14 -18.89 11.17
C ASP A 592 23.53 -19.35 10.75
N HIS A 593 23.98 -18.92 9.57
CA HIS A 593 25.17 -19.50 8.93
C HIS A 593 26.35 -18.53 8.79
N TYR A 594 26.10 -17.22 8.76
CA TYR A 594 27.12 -16.20 8.51
C TYR A 594 26.98 -14.98 9.44
N PRO A 595 26.86 -15.17 10.78
CA PRO A 595 26.68 -14.05 11.71
C PRO A 595 27.81 -13.02 11.62
N ASP A 596 29.01 -13.44 11.19
CA ASP A 596 30.16 -12.56 10.94
C ASP A 596 29.92 -11.47 9.89
N LEU A 597 28.89 -11.60 9.05
CA LEU A 597 28.48 -10.60 8.07
C LEU A 597 27.51 -9.56 8.64
N LEU A 598 27.09 -9.71 9.90
CA LEU A 598 26.17 -8.81 10.60
C LEU A 598 26.83 -8.36 11.91
N PRO A 599 27.76 -7.39 11.88
CA PRO A 599 28.53 -6.97 13.07
C PRO A 599 27.67 -6.73 14.33
N SER A 600 26.52 -6.07 14.16
CA SER A 600 25.61 -5.73 15.25
C SER A 600 24.88 -6.96 15.80
N PHE A 601 24.71 -8.02 15.02
CA PHE A 601 24.13 -9.28 15.51
C PHE A 601 25.21 -10.18 16.13
N LYS A 602 26.36 -10.32 15.47
CA LYS A 602 27.45 -11.22 15.85
C LYS A 602 27.86 -11.06 17.31
N GLU A 603 28.01 -9.82 17.74
CA GLU A 603 28.60 -9.45 19.03
C GLU A 603 27.56 -9.38 20.16
N LEU A 604 26.30 -9.69 19.88
CA LEU A 604 25.28 -9.89 20.93
C LEU A 604 25.58 -11.16 21.74
N ASP A 605 25.19 -11.12 23.01
CA ASP A 605 25.21 -12.29 23.87
C ASP A 605 24.41 -13.44 23.25
N HIS A 606 24.82 -14.68 23.49
CA HIS A 606 24.20 -15.85 22.85
C HIS A 606 22.67 -15.88 23.05
N ALA A 607 22.18 -15.68 24.28
CA ALA A 607 20.74 -15.66 24.56
C ALA A 607 19.99 -14.57 23.79
N GLU A 608 20.62 -13.40 23.59
CA GLU A 608 20.01 -12.30 22.85
C GLU A 608 20.02 -12.53 21.33
N ARG A 609 21.08 -13.16 20.80
CA ARG A 609 21.07 -13.64 19.40
C ARG A 609 19.94 -14.61 19.15
N GLN A 610 19.67 -15.49 20.11
CA GLN A 610 18.56 -16.44 20.03
C GLN A 610 17.21 -15.72 20.03
N SER A 611 17.01 -14.75 20.92
CA SER A 611 15.81 -13.91 20.93
C SER A 611 15.62 -13.17 19.61
N VAL A 612 16.69 -12.59 19.04
CA VAL A 612 16.66 -11.88 17.75
C VAL A 612 16.35 -12.85 16.59
N GLN A 613 16.99 -14.02 16.54
CA GLN A 613 16.67 -15.05 15.53
C GLN A 613 15.21 -15.47 15.61
N PHE A 614 14.67 -15.66 16.82
CA PHE A 614 13.26 -15.99 17.00
C PHE A 614 12.33 -14.93 16.39
N THR A 615 12.66 -13.64 16.49
CA THR A 615 11.83 -12.58 15.88
C THR A 615 11.76 -12.63 14.36
N GLN A 616 12.72 -13.30 13.70
CA GLN A 616 12.79 -13.42 12.25
C GLN A 616 12.24 -14.76 11.74
N CYS A 617 11.89 -15.69 12.65
CA CYS A 617 11.25 -16.93 12.27
C CYS A 617 9.94 -16.66 11.52
N ASN A 618 9.67 -17.42 10.46
CA ASN A 618 8.38 -17.40 9.80
C ASN A 618 7.31 -18.03 10.71
N LEU A 619 6.65 -17.20 11.52
CA LEU A 619 5.60 -17.64 12.44
C LEU A 619 4.29 -17.99 11.73
N CYS A 620 4.13 -17.60 10.46
CA CYS A 620 2.87 -17.63 9.71
C CYS A 620 1.67 -17.06 10.51
N PHE A 621 1.93 -16.13 11.42
CA PHE A 621 0.92 -15.61 12.34
C PHE A 621 0.24 -14.37 11.76
N ASN A 622 -1.05 -14.47 11.47
CA ASN A 622 -1.86 -13.33 11.08
C ASN A 622 -2.58 -12.74 12.30
N HIS A 623 -2.15 -11.55 12.71
CA HIS A 623 -2.70 -10.87 13.88
C HIS A 623 -4.19 -10.49 13.71
N GLY A 624 -4.59 -10.13 12.50
CA GLY A 624 -5.98 -9.78 12.17
C GLY A 624 -6.94 -10.95 12.38
N TRP A 625 -6.49 -12.17 12.04
CA TRP A 625 -7.25 -13.40 12.21
C TRP A 625 -7.63 -13.66 13.67
N LEU A 626 -6.70 -13.40 14.60
CA LEU A 626 -6.98 -13.49 16.03
C LEU A 626 -7.92 -12.39 16.50
N VAL A 627 -7.60 -11.14 16.18
CA VAL A 627 -8.33 -9.98 16.73
C VAL A 627 -9.79 -9.94 16.27
N GLN A 628 -10.04 -10.41 15.06
CA GLN A 628 -11.39 -10.54 14.52
C GLN A 628 -12.00 -11.91 14.80
N ALA A 629 -11.25 -12.83 15.38
CA ALA A 629 -11.62 -14.21 15.64
C ALA A 629 -12.21 -14.96 14.42
N GLU A 630 -11.81 -14.59 13.20
CA GLU A 630 -12.34 -15.19 11.97
C GLU A 630 -11.76 -16.57 11.67
N ALA A 631 -10.55 -16.85 12.16
CA ALA A 631 -9.86 -18.11 11.96
C ALA A 631 -9.97 -19.05 13.18
N PRO A 632 -9.97 -20.38 12.95
CA PRO A 632 -9.85 -21.34 14.05
C PRO A 632 -8.45 -21.29 14.68
N PRO A 633 -8.30 -21.71 15.96
CA PRO A 633 -7.03 -21.72 16.68
C PRO A 633 -5.84 -22.32 15.89
N GLY A 634 -6.06 -23.45 15.20
CA GLY A 634 -5.01 -24.15 14.46
C GLY A 634 -4.46 -23.34 13.29
N ALA A 635 -5.34 -22.65 12.56
CA ALA A 635 -4.92 -21.77 11.46
C ALA A 635 -4.12 -20.56 11.96
N ILE A 636 -4.37 -20.10 13.20
CA ILE A 636 -3.70 -18.93 13.77
C ILE A 636 -2.35 -19.33 14.40
N PHE A 637 -2.34 -20.37 15.23
CA PHE A 637 -1.27 -20.57 16.21
C PHE A 637 -0.41 -21.80 15.97
N THR A 638 -0.82 -22.79 15.15
CA THR A 638 -0.06 -24.05 15.05
C THR A 638 1.35 -23.82 14.51
N LYS A 639 1.52 -23.01 13.46
CA LYS A 639 2.86 -22.65 12.94
C LYS A 639 3.68 -21.81 13.91
N PHE A 640 3.04 -20.88 14.62
CA PHE A 640 3.68 -20.13 15.71
C PHE A 640 4.20 -21.10 16.79
N ARG A 641 3.36 -22.02 17.26
CA ARG A 641 3.71 -22.98 18.30
C ARG A 641 4.77 -23.96 17.83
N GLU A 642 4.72 -24.39 16.57
CA GLU A 642 5.79 -25.15 15.94
C GLU A 642 7.10 -24.35 15.95
N ALA A 643 7.11 -23.06 15.65
CA ALA A 643 8.32 -22.24 15.71
C ALA A 643 8.90 -22.14 17.13
N ILE A 644 8.05 -22.00 18.15
CA ILE A 644 8.47 -22.02 19.56
C ILE A 644 9.05 -23.39 19.95
N ASN A 645 8.45 -24.48 19.48
CA ASN A 645 8.84 -25.85 19.86
C ASN A 645 10.02 -26.42 19.05
N ARG A 646 10.11 -26.08 17.76
CA ARG A 646 11.10 -26.60 16.80
C ARG A 646 12.50 -26.30 17.29
N ASP A 647 12.68 -25.13 17.87
CA ASP A 647 13.97 -24.68 18.31
C ASP A 647 14.15 -24.84 19.81
N LYS A 648 14.27 -26.11 20.23
CA LYS A 648 14.68 -26.47 21.60
C LYS A 648 16.00 -25.80 22.02
N LYS A 649 16.80 -25.27 21.08
CA LYS A 649 18.00 -24.50 21.41
C LYS A 649 17.65 -23.05 21.78
N LEU A 650 16.70 -22.42 21.08
CA LEU A 650 16.34 -21.01 21.30
C LEU A 650 15.63 -20.73 22.64
N HIS A 651 15.02 -21.73 23.29
CA HIS A 651 14.30 -21.55 24.57
C HIS A 651 13.38 -20.30 24.57
N ALA A 652 12.71 -20.03 23.45
CA ALA A 652 11.91 -18.81 23.29
C ALA A 652 10.79 -18.77 24.33
N GLY A 653 10.87 -17.81 25.25
CA GLY A 653 9.91 -17.61 26.32
C GLY A 653 8.87 -16.54 25.98
N ALA A 654 7.98 -16.26 26.92
CA ALA A 654 6.96 -15.21 26.77
C ALA A 654 7.58 -13.83 26.46
N LYS A 655 8.77 -13.55 26.99
CA LYS A 655 9.52 -12.30 26.71
C LYS A 655 9.97 -12.20 25.25
N ASP A 656 10.33 -13.31 24.62
CA ASP A 656 10.77 -13.33 23.21
C ASP A 656 9.58 -13.18 22.27
N VAL A 657 8.43 -13.76 22.62
CA VAL A 657 7.15 -13.50 21.96
C VAL A 657 6.77 -12.03 22.06
N ALA A 658 6.87 -11.42 23.25
CA ALA A 658 6.63 -10.00 23.42
C ALA A 658 7.64 -9.13 22.65
N LEU A 659 8.92 -9.51 22.61
CA LEU A 659 9.96 -8.83 21.81
C LEU A 659 9.63 -8.87 20.31
N TYR A 660 9.16 -10.00 19.78
CA TYR A 660 8.68 -10.10 18.39
C TYR A 660 7.58 -9.06 18.11
N PHE A 661 6.63 -8.89 19.05
CA PHE A 661 5.57 -7.89 18.88
C PHE A 661 6.04 -6.45 19.04
N VAL A 662 7.05 -6.18 19.88
CA VAL A 662 7.68 -4.85 19.91
C VAL A 662 8.33 -4.55 18.57
N HIS A 663 9.13 -5.48 18.04
CA HIS A 663 9.78 -5.35 16.74
C HIS A 663 8.76 -5.09 15.62
N TRP A 664 7.73 -5.94 15.51
CA TRP A 664 6.63 -5.78 14.56
C TRP A 664 5.96 -4.41 14.68
N LEU A 665 5.70 -3.96 15.91
CA LEU A 665 5.08 -2.67 16.17
C LEU A 665 5.99 -1.52 15.71
N THR A 666 7.28 -1.56 16.03
CA THR A 666 8.22 -0.49 15.67
C THR A 666 8.55 -0.46 14.18
N ASP A 667 8.68 -1.62 13.52
CA ASP A 667 8.84 -1.69 12.07
C ASP A 667 7.60 -1.13 11.34
N LEU A 668 6.39 -1.50 11.79
CA LEU A 668 5.16 -0.98 11.23
C LEU A 668 4.99 0.52 11.50
N ALA A 669 5.41 1.02 12.68
CA ALA A 669 5.45 2.44 12.97
C ALA A 669 6.35 3.21 11.97
N GLY A 670 7.47 2.59 11.59
CA GLY A 670 8.41 3.06 10.58
C GLY A 670 8.02 2.78 9.12
N ALA A 671 6.81 2.30 8.82
CA ALA A 671 6.43 1.93 7.45
C ALA A 671 6.36 3.11 6.45
N GLU A 672 6.28 4.34 6.97
CA GLU A 672 6.27 5.59 6.21
C GLU A 672 7.66 6.26 6.28
N PRO A 673 8.23 6.72 5.15
CA PRO A 673 9.59 7.29 5.10
C PRO A 673 9.63 8.75 5.60
N THR A 674 8.96 9.01 6.72
CA THR A 674 8.78 10.35 7.28
C THR A 674 9.13 10.40 8.77
N PRO A 675 10.36 10.02 9.17
CA PRO A 675 10.76 9.87 10.57
C PRO A 675 10.48 11.10 11.45
N LEU A 676 10.63 12.32 10.94
CA LEU A 676 10.41 13.55 11.72
C LEU A 676 8.92 13.91 11.85
N GLY A 677 8.03 13.28 11.06
CA GLY A 677 6.59 13.49 11.10
C GLY A 677 5.84 12.63 12.14
N GLY A 678 6.56 11.92 13.00
CA GLY A 678 5.99 10.92 13.92
C GLY A 678 5.61 9.62 13.21
N CYS A 679 4.94 8.71 13.93
CA CYS A 679 4.60 7.38 13.43
C CYS A 679 3.32 7.41 12.56
N GLU A 680 3.37 8.09 11.40
CA GLU A 680 2.23 8.38 10.52
C GLU A 680 1.41 7.11 10.17
N LYS A 681 2.06 5.94 10.07
CA LYS A 681 1.37 4.68 9.79
C LYS A 681 0.26 4.42 10.81
N PHE A 682 0.55 4.48 12.10
CA PHE A 682 -0.46 4.24 13.14
C PHE A 682 -1.37 5.42 13.35
N VAL A 683 -0.80 6.62 13.32
CA VAL A 683 -1.52 7.83 13.72
C VAL A 683 -2.52 8.28 12.65
N ILE A 684 -2.14 8.20 11.38
CA ILE A 684 -2.93 8.72 10.25
C ILE A 684 -3.49 7.60 9.38
N LYS A 685 -2.85 6.44 9.26
CA LYS A 685 -3.26 5.44 8.26
C LYS A 685 -3.90 4.19 8.87
N PHE A 686 -3.70 3.93 10.15
CA PHE A 686 -4.23 2.75 10.83
C PHE A 686 -5.46 3.12 11.67
N PRO A 687 -6.55 2.33 11.63
CA PRO A 687 -7.70 2.58 12.50
C PRO A 687 -7.34 2.33 13.97
N LEU A 688 -7.53 3.34 14.82
CA LEU A 688 -7.11 3.29 16.23
C LEU A 688 -7.75 2.13 17.02
N HIS A 689 -9.03 1.87 16.81
CA HIS A 689 -9.73 0.78 17.49
C HIS A 689 -9.15 -0.61 17.13
N VAL A 690 -8.68 -0.78 15.89
CA VAL A 690 -7.98 -2.00 15.47
C VAL A 690 -6.64 -2.10 16.18
N LEU A 691 -5.86 -1.01 16.23
CA LEU A 691 -4.56 -0.99 16.92
C LEU A 691 -4.72 -1.32 18.42
N ASN A 692 -5.69 -0.71 19.09
CA ASN A 692 -5.96 -0.99 20.50
C ASN A 692 -6.31 -2.47 20.72
N SER A 693 -7.07 -3.08 19.80
CA SER A 693 -7.41 -4.50 19.86
C SER A 693 -6.19 -5.40 19.64
N PHE A 694 -5.25 -4.99 18.77
CA PHE A 694 -3.99 -5.67 18.54
C PHE A 694 -3.13 -5.64 19.80
N LEU A 695 -2.88 -4.45 20.33
CA LEU A 695 -2.10 -4.24 21.56
C LEU A 695 -2.68 -5.02 22.75
N GLN A 696 -4.01 -5.03 22.88
CA GLN A 696 -4.68 -5.77 23.95
C GLN A 696 -4.52 -7.28 23.82
N SER A 697 -4.39 -7.81 22.59
CA SER A 697 -4.28 -9.25 22.35
C SER A 697 -2.90 -9.83 22.68
N PHE A 698 -1.82 -9.02 22.68
CA PHE A 698 -0.44 -9.50 22.88
C PHE A 698 -0.26 -10.32 24.17
N LYS A 699 -0.81 -9.84 25.29
CA LYS A 699 -0.77 -10.56 26.59
C LYS A 699 -1.40 -11.96 26.57
N PHE A 700 -2.30 -12.22 25.61
CA PHE A 700 -2.90 -13.55 25.44
C PHE A 700 -2.01 -14.43 24.57
N ILE A 701 -1.45 -13.86 23.50
CA ILE A 701 -0.57 -14.57 22.58
C ILE A 701 0.69 -15.04 23.31
N GLU A 702 1.26 -14.25 24.22
CA GLU A 702 2.35 -14.68 25.09
C GLU A 702 2.05 -15.98 25.85
N GLY A 703 0.77 -16.24 26.13
CA GLY A 703 0.28 -17.45 26.75
C GLY A 703 0.55 -18.71 25.93
N ILE A 704 0.80 -18.62 24.62
CA ILE A 704 1.08 -19.76 23.73
C ILE A 704 2.32 -20.56 24.15
N THR A 705 3.20 -19.94 24.94
CA THR A 705 4.40 -20.57 25.52
C THR A 705 4.08 -21.57 26.64
N SER A 706 2.90 -21.48 27.25
CA SER A 706 2.48 -22.30 28.40
C SER A 706 1.09 -22.92 28.27
N GLN A 707 0.27 -22.44 27.35
CA GLN A 707 -1.10 -22.87 27.08
C GLN A 707 -1.20 -23.44 25.67
N THR A 708 -2.26 -24.20 25.40
CA THR A 708 -2.54 -24.66 24.04
C THR A 708 -3.10 -23.54 23.16
N GLU A 709 -3.04 -23.72 21.84
CA GLU A 709 -3.64 -22.82 20.84
C GLU A 709 -5.10 -22.50 21.19
N THR A 710 -5.86 -23.55 21.53
CA THR A 710 -7.29 -23.43 21.85
C THR A 710 -7.52 -22.67 23.16
N GLN A 711 -6.70 -22.92 24.19
CA GLN A 711 -6.81 -22.22 25.47
C GLN A 711 -6.50 -20.73 25.34
N VAL A 712 -5.48 -20.37 24.55
CA VAL A 712 -5.13 -18.97 24.25
C VAL A 712 -6.31 -18.27 23.57
N MET A 713 -6.88 -18.90 22.53
CA MET A 713 -8.04 -18.36 21.81
C MET A 713 -9.25 -18.20 22.73
N GLU A 714 -9.59 -19.22 23.52
CA GLU A 714 -10.73 -19.17 24.44
C GLU A 714 -10.59 -18.05 25.47
N LYS A 715 -9.40 -17.90 26.06
CA LYS A 715 -9.11 -16.85 27.03
C LYS A 715 -9.24 -15.46 26.40
N TYR A 716 -8.79 -15.30 25.16
CA TYR A 716 -8.97 -14.07 24.40
C TYR A 716 -10.45 -13.76 24.14
N LEU A 717 -11.23 -14.75 23.67
CA LEU A 717 -12.66 -14.60 23.41
C LEU A 717 -13.45 -14.19 24.66
N LYS A 718 -13.20 -14.87 25.79
CA LYS A 718 -13.80 -14.54 27.09
C LYS A 718 -13.49 -13.10 27.51
N HIS A 719 -12.23 -12.67 27.32
CA HIS A 719 -11.83 -11.29 27.60
C HIS A 719 -12.56 -10.29 26.71
N ARG A 720 -12.61 -10.53 25.39
CA ARG A 720 -13.29 -9.63 24.44
C ARG A 720 -14.78 -9.48 24.73
N TRP A 721 -15.44 -10.53 25.21
CA TRP A 721 -16.81 -10.44 25.70
C TRP A 721 -16.92 -9.55 26.94
N SER A 722 -16.10 -9.80 27.95
CA SER A 722 -16.15 -9.08 29.23
C SER A 722 -15.79 -7.60 29.12
N ASP A 723 -14.90 -7.26 28.18
CA ASP A 723 -14.37 -5.90 27.95
C ASP A 723 -15.20 -5.12 26.92
N HIS A 724 -16.29 -5.70 26.40
CA HIS A 724 -17.14 -5.04 25.43
C HIS A 724 -17.85 -3.84 26.05
N VAL A 725 -17.92 -2.73 25.30
CA VAL A 725 -18.62 -1.50 25.68
C VAL A 725 -19.71 -1.20 24.65
N PRO A 726 -20.99 -1.09 25.05
CA PRO A 726 -21.52 -1.28 26.40
C PRO A 726 -21.41 -2.74 26.87
N SER A 727 -21.45 -2.97 28.19
CA SER A 727 -21.35 -4.32 28.75
C SER A 727 -22.45 -5.23 28.21
N LEU A 728 -22.08 -6.47 27.86
CA LEU A 728 -22.97 -7.54 27.40
C LEU A 728 -23.46 -8.46 28.54
N GLY A 729 -23.09 -8.16 29.78
CA GLY A 729 -23.37 -9.02 30.94
C GLY A 729 -22.34 -10.16 31.12
N ALA A 730 -22.77 -11.25 31.75
CA ALA A 730 -21.92 -12.42 31.98
C ALA A 730 -21.48 -13.08 30.67
N THR A 731 -20.31 -13.69 30.65
CA THR A 731 -19.84 -14.52 29.53
C THR A 731 -20.86 -15.63 29.24
N PRO A 732 -21.23 -15.85 27.96
CA PRO A 732 -22.23 -16.85 27.61
C PRO A 732 -21.74 -18.26 27.96
N THR A 733 -22.68 -19.12 28.34
CA THR A 733 -22.47 -20.54 28.59
C THR A 733 -23.40 -21.38 27.71
N GLY A 734 -23.06 -22.65 27.52
CA GLY A 734 -23.80 -23.58 26.66
C GLY A 734 -23.23 -23.69 25.24
N PRO A 735 -23.90 -24.46 24.36
CA PRO A 735 -23.33 -24.95 23.10
C PRO A 735 -23.09 -23.88 22.03
N HIS A 736 -23.62 -22.67 22.21
CA HIS A 736 -23.52 -21.58 21.23
C HIS A 736 -22.49 -20.51 21.64
N SER A 737 -21.78 -20.70 22.75
CA SER A 737 -20.98 -19.65 23.40
C SER A 737 -19.76 -19.25 22.58
N ILE A 738 -19.02 -20.23 22.04
CA ILE A 738 -17.85 -19.94 21.19
C ILE A 738 -18.27 -19.15 19.94
N ALA A 739 -19.34 -19.57 19.25
CA ALA A 739 -19.83 -18.85 18.08
C ALA A 739 -20.27 -17.43 18.41
N ALA A 740 -21.02 -17.22 19.50
CA ALA A 740 -21.41 -15.88 19.93
C ALA A 740 -20.20 -14.97 20.21
N MET A 741 -19.18 -15.47 20.92
CA MET A 741 -17.97 -14.69 21.21
C MET A 741 -17.12 -14.41 19.96
N ARG A 742 -17.05 -15.36 19.01
CA ARG A 742 -16.35 -15.16 17.73
C ARG A 742 -17.08 -14.13 16.86
N LEU A 743 -18.40 -14.27 16.70
CA LEU A 743 -19.24 -13.32 15.97
C LEU A 743 -19.14 -11.90 16.53
N LEU A 744 -19.08 -11.75 17.87
CA LEU A 744 -18.83 -10.47 18.53
C LEU A 744 -17.53 -9.82 18.02
N CYS A 745 -16.43 -10.59 17.99
CA CYS A 745 -15.13 -10.10 17.54
C CYS A 745 -15.13 -9.77 16.04
N MET A 746 -15.76 -10.61 15.21
CA MET A 746 -15.84 -10.41 13.76
C MET A 746 -16.62 -9.13 13.41
N ALA A 747 -17.74 -8.88 14.09
CA ALA A 747 -18.61 -7.75 13.84
C ALA A 747 -18.11 -6.42 14.43
N GLN A 748 -17.10 -6.44 15.31
CA GLN A 748 -16.48 -5.26 15.91
C GLN A 748 -17.51 -4.27 16.48
N ALA A 749 -17.61 -3.06 15.90
CA ALA A 749 -18.55 -2.02 16.36
C ALA A 749 -20.03 -2.43 16.25
N ASN A 750 -20.36 -3.39 15.37
CA ASN A 750 -21.71 -3.95 15.23
C ASN A 750 -21.93 -5.22 16.07
N GLY A 751 -20.98 -5.53 16.97
CA GLY A 751 -20.93 -6.77 17.75
C GLY A 751 -22.23 -7.12 18.46
N ARG A 752 -22.82 -6.14 19.17
CA ARG A 752 -24.06 -6.33 19.92
C ARG A 752 -25.23 -6.76 19.03
N ASN A 753 -25.48 -6.03 17.94
CA ASN A 753 -26.59 -6.32 17.03
C ASN A 753 -26.43 -7.71 16.38
N VAL A 754 -25.20 -8.09 16.02
CA VAL A 754 -24.91 -9.41 15.45
C VAL A 754 -25.16 -10.53 16.47
N VAL A 755 -24.72 -10.35 17.72
CA VAL A 755 -24.94 -11.33 18.78
C VAL A 755 -26.42 -11.44 19.18
N GLU A 756 -27.16 -10.33 19.21
CA GLU A 756 -28.60 -10.32 19.47
C GLU A 756 -29.36 -11.05 18.35
N ALA A 757 -29.08 -10.72 17.08
CA ALA A 757 -29.66 -11.42 15.93
C ALA A 757 -29.33 -12.93 15.93
N PHE A 758 -28.08 -13.31 16.22
CA PHE A 758 -27.67 -14.70 16.38
C PHE A 758 -28.42 -15.41 17.51
N SER A 759 -28.69 -14.71 18.61
CA SER A 759 -29.29 -15.30 19.80
C SER A 759 -30.80 -15.45 19.68
N GLN A 760 -31.49 -14.44 19.14
CA GLN A 760 -32.93 -14.26 19.23
C GLN A 760 -33.67 -14.46 17.90
N GLU A 761 -33.05 -14.13 16.77
CA GLU A 761 -33.73 -14.05 15.46
C GLU A 761 -33.30 -15.16 14.49
N LEU A 762 -32.06 -15.65 14.61
CA LEU A 762 -31.51 -16.63 13.69
C LEU A 762 -32.23 -17.99 13.84
N PRO A 763 -32.69 -18.61 12.73
CA PRO A 763 -33.28 -19.95 12.78
C PRO A 763 -32.35 -20.95 13.46
N LYS A 764 -32.93 -21.88 14.21
CA LYS A 764 -32.18 -22.86 14.99
C LYS A 764 -31.16 -23.63 14.15
N GLU A 765 -31.53 -24.05 12.94
CA GLU A 765 -30.66 -24.81 12.05
C GLU A 765 -29.44 -24.00 11.57
N ASP A 766 -29.62 -22.71 11.26
CA ASP A 766 -28.51 -21.81 10.90
C ASP A 766 -27.62 -21.55 12.12
N LYS A 767 -28.22 -21.37 13.30
CA LYS A 767 -27.52 -21.18 14.57
C LYS A 767 -26.67 -22.39 14.95
N ASP A 768 -27.21 -23.60 14.77
CA ASP A 768 -26.52 -24.86 15.05
C ASP A 768 -25.30 -25.03 14.12
N VAL A 769 -25.45 -24.77 12.82
CA VAL A 769 -24.33 -24.82 11.85
C VAL A 769 -23.19 -23.89 12.26
N LEU A 770 -23.49 -22.62 12.55
CA LEU A 770 -22.47 -21.66 13.00
C LEU A 770 -21.81 -22.11 14.31
N SER A 771 -22.61 -22.64 15.25
CA SER A 771 -22.12 -23.11 16.56
C SER A 771 -21.16 -24.27 16.44
N VAL A 772 -21.45 -25.22 15.56
CA VAL A 772 -20.62 -26.40 15.31
C VAL A 772 -19.34 -26.00 14.59
N GLU A 773 -19.45 -25.31 13.45
CA GLU A 773 -18.29 -25.03 12.60
C GLU A 773 -17.33 -24.01 13.22
N MET A 774 -17.85 -23.00 13.93
CA MET A 774 -17.00 -22.03 14.64
C MET A 774 -16.36 -22.61 15.92
N SER A 775 -16.83 -23.75 16.43
CA SER A 775 -16.24 -24.42 17.59
C SER A 775 -15.13 -25.41 17.24
N ARG A 776 -14.94 -25.75 15.95
CA ARG A 776 -13.83 -26.61 15.52
C ARG A 776 -12.50 -25.88 15.65
N THR A 777 -11.54 -26.53 16.30
CA THR A 777 -10.27 -25.91 16.66
C THR A 777 -9.24 -25.92 15.54
N GLY A 778 -9.29 -26.93 14.66
CA GLY A 778 -8.23 -27.18 13.68
C GLY A 778 -6.93 -27.68 14.35
N CYS A 779 -6.99 -28.13 15.60
CA CYS A 779 -5.84 -28.64 16.35
C CYS A 779 -6.10 -30.09 16.79
N ALA A 780 -5.17 -30.99 16.51
CA ALA A 780 -5.27 -32.38 16.99
C ALA A 780 -5.32 -32.44 18.53
N GLY A 781 -6.32 -33.16 19.06
CA GLY A 781 -6.46 -33.42 20.49
C GLY A 781 -6.82 -32.21 21.34
N GLN A 782 -7.26 -31.09 20.75
CA GLN A 782 -7.67 -29.90 21.49
C GLN A 782 -9.14 -29.55 21.22
N ASN A 783 -9.85 -29.21 22.28
CA ASN A 783 -11.22 -28.71 22.25
C ASN A 783 -11.33 -27.49 23.16
N PHE A 784 -12.29 -26.61 22.87
CA PHE A 784 -12.72 -25.59 23.83
C PHE A 784 -13.37 -26.26 25.05
N SER A 785 -13.56 -25.49 26.12
CA SER A 785 -14.21 -25.97 27.34
C SER A 785 -15.56 -26.63 27.02
N PRO A 786 -15.83 -27.87 27.51
CA PRO A 786 -16.99 -28.66 27.08
C PRO A 786 -18.35 -28.00 27.32
N ASP A 787 -18.45 -27.08 28.28
CA ASP A 787 -19.64 -26.30 28.59
C ASP A 787 -19.91 -25.14 27.63
N LEU A 788 -18.98 -24.86 26.70
CA LEU A 788 -19.05 -23.74 25.75
C LEU A 788 -19.32 -24.15 24.30
N VAL A 789 -19.34 -25.46 24.01
CA VAL A 789 -19.43 -26.02 22.65
C VAL A 789 -20.53 -27.07 22.51
N PRO A 790 -20.99 -27.35 21.29
CA PRO A 790 -21.93 -28.45 21.06
C PRO A 790 -21.33 -29.80 21.49
N THR A 791 -22.17 -30.67 22.07
CA THR A 791 -21.74 -31.99 22.55
C THR A 791 -21.11 -32.83 21.44
N GLU A 792 -21.59 -32.70 20.20
CA GLU A 792 -21.02 -33.40 19.04
C GLU A 792 -19.59 -32.97 18.72
N VAL A 793 -19.26 -31.68 18.85
CA VAL A 793 -17.89 -31.18 18.65
C VAL A 793 -16.97 -31.66 19.77
N ALA A 794 -17.44 -31.63 21.02
CA ALA A 794 -16.66 -32.08 22.17
C ALA A 794 -16.39 -33.60 22.16
N SER A 795 -17.36 -34.40 21.73
CA SER A 795 -17.28 -35.87 21.75
C SER A 795 -16.63 -36.48 20.52
N ARG A 796 -16.65 -35.78 19.36
CA ARG A 796 -16.13 -36.30 18.09
C ARG A 796 -15.19 -35.30 17.41
N PRO A 797 -13.87 -35.35 17.69
CA PRO A 797 -12.90 -34.45 17.08
C PRO A 797 -12.70 -34.81 15.60
N VAL A 798 -13.36 -34.07 14.71
CA VAL A 798 -13.27 -34.20 13.24
C VAL A 798 -13.07 -32.84 12.58
N GLY A 799 -12.38 -32.83 11.44
CA GLY A 799 -12.10 -31.63 10.66
C GLY A 799 -12.44 -31.79 9.17
N PRO A 800 -11.96 -30.89 8.30
CA PRO A 800 -11.13 -29.73 8.64
C PRO A 800 -11.94 -28.64 9.37
N ALA A 801 -11.25 -27.72 10.04
CA ALA A 801 -11.84 -26.47 10.51
C ALA A 801 -11.84 -25.42 9.39
N PHE A 802 -12.80 -24.50 9.40
CA PHE A 802 -12.92 -23.49 8.34
C PHE A 802 -12.55 -22.08 8.82
N LEU A 803 -11.75 -21.41 8.01
CA LEU A 803 -11.48 -19.97 8.06
C LEU A 803 -12.29 -19.31 6.94
N ILE A 804 -13.30 -18.51 7.29
CA ILE A 804 -14.08 -17.75 6.30
C ILE A 804 -13.42 -16.38 6.11
N TYR A 805 -12.55 -16.27 5.11
CA TYR A 805 -11.70 -15.09 4.92
C TYR A 805 -12.54 -13.92 4.40
N TYR A 806 -12.50 -12.79 5.13
CA TYR A 806 -13.39 -11.63 5.01
C TYR A 806 -14.77 -11.78 5.67
N GLY A 807 -15.00 -12.81 6.48
CA GLY A 807 -16.17 -12.89 7.35
C GLY A 807 -16.41 -11.62 8.19
N PRO A 808 -15.39 -11.01 8.81
CA PRO A 808 -15.51 -9.75 9.56
C PRO A 808 -16.00 -8.59 8.69
N ALA A 809 -15.39 -8.39 7.52
CA ALA A 809 -15.80 -7.33 6.60
C ALA A 809 -17.25 -7.53 6.12
N PHE A 810 -17.64 -8.78 5.90
CA PHE A 810 -19.02 -9.12 5.59
C PHE A 810 -19.95 -8.76 6.76
N LEU A 811 -19.64 -9.09 8.02
CA LEU A 811 -20.53 -8.78 9.16
C LEU A 811 -20.54 -7.31 9.61
N GLN A 812 -19.47 -6.56 9.31
CA GLN A 812 -19.35 -5.13 9.66
C GLN A 812 -20.13 -4.19 8.73
N MET A 813 -20.55 -4.68 7.56
CA MET A 813 -21.37 -3.90 6.65
C MET A 813 -22.71 -3.56 7.29
N GLN A 814 -23.00 -2.27 7.43
CA GLN A 814 -24.31 -1.80 7.82
C GLN A 814 -25.31 -2.16 6.71
N CYS A 815 -26.29 -2.99 7.02
CA CYS A 815 -27.33 -3.41 6.10
C CYS A 815 -28.67 -3.47 6.82
N SER A 816 -29.76 -3.60 6.05
CA SER A 816 -31.12 -3.67 6.58
C SER A 816 -31.41 -4.93 7.40
N SER A 817 -30.66 -6.02 7.23
CA SER A 817 -30.94 -7.28 7.93
C SER A 817 -29.69 -8.07 8.34
N THR A 818 -29.32 -7.93 9.61
CA THR A 818 -28.22 -8.68 10.23
C THR A 818 -28.49 -10.20 10.23
N VAL A 819 -29.73 -10.61 10.51
CA VAL A 819 -30.11 -12.03 10.51
C VAL A 819 -29.90 -12.67 9.14
N LEU A 820 -30.25 -12.00 8.04
CA LEU A 820 -30.03 -12.56 6.69
C LEU A 820 -28.56 -12.76 6.36
N ARG A 821 -27.67 -11.85 6.81
CA ARG A 821 -26.22 -12.06 6.64
C ARG A 821 -25.72 -13.25 7.44
N LEU A 822 -26.22 -13.46 8.66
CA LEU A 822 -25.88 -14.65 9.44
C LEU A 822 -26.35 -15.94 8.76
N ARG A 823 -27.54 -15.93 8.13
CA ARG A 823 -28.03 -17.08 7.34
C ARG A 823 -27.15 -17.36 6.12
N ILE A 824 -26.74 -16.31 5.38
CA ILE A 824 -25.79 -16.44 4.26
C ILE A 824 -24.45 -17.01 4.76
N LEU A 825 -23.96 -16.55 5.91
CA LEU A 825 -22.71 -17.08 6.49
C LEU A 825 -22.86 -18.57 6.87
N ALA A 826 -23.97 -18.96 7.50
CA ALA A 826 -24.27 -20.36 7.82
C ALA A 826 -24.30 -21.21 6.54
N GLU A 827 -24.89 -20.70 5.47
CA GLU A 827 -24.95 -21.38 4.17
C GLU A 827 -23.58 -21.58 3.54
N ILE A 828 -22.68 -20.59 3.64
CA ILE A 828 -21.29 -20.73 3.21
C ILE A 828 -20.59 -21.86 3.98
N TYR A 829 -20.82 -21.98 5.29
CA TYR A 829 -20.28 -23.08 6.10
C TYR A 829 -20.85 -24.45 5.69
N ARG A 830 -22.15 -24.55 5.38
CA ARG A 830 -22.75 -25.80 4.87
C ARG A 830 -22.10 -26.25 3.56
N CYS A 831 -22.05 -25.34 2.59
CA CYS A 831 -21.43 -25.60 1.30
C CYS A 831 -19.94 -25.98 1.43
N ALA A 832 -19.20 -25.33 2.34
CA ALA A 832 -17.82 -25.72 2.64
C ALA A 832 -17.76 -27.13 3.24
N ARG A 833 -18.64 -27.48 4.18
CA ARG A 833 -18.70 -28.81 4.79
C ARG A 833 -19.03 -29.90 3.77
N GLU A 834 -19.84 -29.62 2.76
CA GLU A 834 -20.10 -30.58 1.68
C GLU A 834 -18.89 -30.80 0.76
N LEU A 835 -18.12 -29.74 0.49
CA LEU A 835 -16.87 -29.83 -0.29
C LEU A 835 -15.74 -30.53 0.48
N TRP A 836 -15.76 -30.41 1.82
CA TRP A 836 -14.82 -31.06 2.74
C TRP A 836 -15.58 -31.79 3.87
N PRO A 837 -16.06 -33.01 3.60
CA PRO A 837 -16.75 -33.82 4.58
C PRO A 837 -15.91 -34.05 5.84
N GLU A 838 -16.59 -34.29 6.97
CA GLU A 838 -15.92 -34.55 8.23
C GLU A 838 -14.99 -35.77 8.16
N ALA A 839 -13.75 -35.59 8.59
CA ALA A 839 -12.79 -36.67 8.72
C ALA A 839 -11.90 -36.49 9.94
N THR A 840 -11.66 -37.59 10.67
CA THR A 840 -10.73 -37.60 11.82
C THR A 840 -9.28 -37.32 11.37
N THR A 841 -8.91 -37.74 10.16
CA THR A 841 -7.59 -37.46 9.57
C THR A 841 -7.35 -35.98 9.28
N LEU A 842 -8.42 -35.18 9.19
CA LEU A 842 -8.36 -33.75 8.91
C LEU A 842 -8.57 -32.89 10.17
N VAL A 843 -8.55 -33.47 11.38
CA VAL A 843 -8.77 -32.74 12.64
C VAL A 843 -7.78 -31.58 12.87
N ALA A 844 -6.53 -31.74 12.41
CA ALA A 844 -5.48 -30.73 12.49
C ALA A 844 -5.35 -29.88 11.20
N ALA A 845 -6.28 -30.04 10.26
CA ALA A 845 -6.29 -29.28 9.02
C ALA A 845 -7.25 -28.09 9.10
N SER A 846 -6.92 -27.04 8.37
CA SER A 846 -7.78 -25.87 8.17
C SER A 846 -7.96 -25.61 6.68
N VAL A 847 -9.15 -25.16 6.30
CA VAL A 847 -9.49 -24.77 4.92
C VAL A 847 -9.90 -23.31 4.89
N HIS A 848 -9.36 -22.55 3.94
CA HIS A 848 -9.64 -21.14 3.74
C HIS A 848 -10.74 -20.95 2.70
N VAL A 849 -11.86 -20.37 3.09
CA VAL A 849 -12.97 -20.05 2.19
C VAL A 849 -13.03 -18.54 1.99
N ARG A 850 -12.60 -18.06 0.83
CA ARG A 850 -12.55 -16.64 0.52
C ARG A 850 -13.90 -16.11 0.08
N ILE A 851 -14.40 -15.05 0.74
CA ILE A 851 -15.70 -14.45 0.41
C ILE A 851 -15.57 -13.03 -0.18
N ASP A 852 -14.46 -12.77 -0.86
CA ASP A 852 -14.10 -11.49 -1.48
C ASP A 852 -15.21 -10.84 -2.31
N THR A 853 -15.93 -11.65 -3.09
CA THR A 853 -16.93 -11.16 -4.05
C THR A 853 -18.24 -10.75 -3.40
N ILE A 854 -18.51 -11.21 -2.17
CA ILE A 854 -19.77 -10.98 -1.46
C ILE A 854 -19.59 -10.10 -0.21
N LYS A 855 -18.37 -9.98 0.33
CA LYS A 855 -18.09 -9.17 1.55
C LYS A 855 -18.62 -7.75 1.48
N GLY A 856 -18.55 -7.16 0.27
CA GLY A 856 -18.89 -5.77 -0.04
C GLY A 856 -20.35 -5.53 -0.47
N LEU A 857 -21.17 -6.57 -0.57
CA LEU A 857 -22.51 -6.46 -1.13
C LEU A 857 -23.58 -6.36 -0.04
N SER A 858 -24.57 -5.52 -0.28
CA SER A 858 -25.85 -5.51 0.43
C SER A 858 -26.66 -6.77 0.13
N VAL A 859 -27.64 -7.07 0.99
CA VAL A 859 -28.55 -8.22 0.77
C VAL A 859 -29.34 -8.05 -0.53
N ALA A 860 -29.74 -6.83 -0.87
CA ALA A 860 -30.45 -6.51 -2.11
C ALA A 860 -29.60 -6.79 -3.36
N GLU A 861 -28.31 -6.44 -3.35
CA GLU A 861 -27.40 -6.76 -4.46
C GLU A 861 -27.15 -8.26 -4.59
N ILE A 862 -27.14 -8.99 -3.47
CA ILE A 862 -27.04 -10.47 -3.49
C ILE A 862 -28.30 -11.08 -4.09
N GLN A 863 -29.48 -10.57 -3.73
CA GLN A 863 -30.78 -10.94 -4.30
C GLN A 863 -30.88 -10.62 -5.79
N ASP A 864 -30.41 -9.45 -6.22
CA ASP A 864 -30.44 -9.00 -7.62
C ASP A 864 -29.69 -9.97 -8.54
N VAL A 865 -28.56 -10.52 -8.09
CA VAL A 865 -27.83 -11.57 -8.81
C VAL A 865 -28.71 -12.81 -9.05
N LEU A 866 -29.46 -13.23 -8.03
CA LEU A 866 -30.39 -14.36 -8.15
C LEU A 866 -31.58 -14.03 -9.05
N ALA A 867 -32.07 -12.79 -9.01
CA ALA A 867 -33.15 -12.31 -9.86
C ALA A 867 -32.75 -12.27 -11.35
N LYS A 868 -31.47 -12.01 -11.63
CA LYS A 868 -30.86 -12.07 -12.98
C LYS A 868 -30.63 -13.50 -13.49
N GLY A 869 -31.00 -14.53 -12.72
CA GLY A 869 -30.79 -15.93 -13.07
C GLY A 869 -29.33 -16.39 -12.94
N GLU A 870 -28.50 -15.62 -12.24
CA GLU A 870 -27.17 -16.07 -11.84
C GLU A 870 -27.22 -16.78 -10.47
N LEU A 871 -26.16 -17.52 -10.16
CA LEU A 871 -26.03 -18.30 -8.93
C LEU A 871 -24.80 -17.84 -8.15
N TRP A 872 -24.86 -18.02 -6.84
CA TRP A 872 -23.69 -17.90 -5.96
C TRP A 872 -23.14 -19.28 -5.65
N LEU A 873 -21.84 -19.49 -5.87
CA LEU A 873 -21.18 -20.79 -5.68
C LEU A 873 -20.04 -20.67 -4.67
N VAL A 874 -19.81 -21.70 -3.86
CA VAL A 874 -18.52 -22.00 -3.24
C VAL A 874 -17.75 -22.93 -4.17
N THR A 875 -16.62 -22.48 -4.72
CA THR A 875 -15.80 -23.28 -5.65
C THR A 875 -14.51 -23.71 -4.96
N LYS A 876 -14.22 -25.01 -4.94
CA LYS A 876 -12.99 -25.57 -4.38
C LYS A 876 -11.80 -25.25 -5.29
N HIS A 877 -10.87 -24.40 -4.86
CA HIS A 877 -9.70 -24.08 -5.68
C HIS A 877 -8.63 -25.18 -5.60
N ASN A 878 -8.33 -25.64 -4.38
CA ASN A 878 -7.40 -26.73 -4.08
C ASN A 878 -7.85 -27.45 -2.80
N GLU A 879 -7.03 -28.32 -2.20
CA GLU A 879 -7.40 -29.07 -1.00
C GLU A 879 -7.50 -28.22 0.28
N SER A 880 -6.91 -27.03 0.29
CA SER A 880 -6.89 -26.11 1.43
C SER A 880 -7.67 -24.82 1.20
N GLU A 881 -8.19 -24.58 -0.01
CA GLU A 881 -8.79 -23.29 -0.38
C GLU A 881 -10.05 -23.42 -1.23
N ALA A 882 -11.00 -22.52 -0.97
CA ALA A 882 -12.19 -22.27 -1.77
C ALA A 882 -12.42 -20.77 -1.93
N TYR A 883 -13.26 -20.39 -2.88
CA TYR A 883 -13.78 -19.02 -2.98
C TYR A 883 -15.27 -19.01 -3.29
N VAL A 884 -15.98 -18.02 -2.75
CA VAL A 884 -17.34 -17.68 -3.13
C VAL A 884 -17.27 -16.82 -4.40
N GLY A 885 -18.16 -17.06 -5.37
CA GLY A 885 -18.24 -16.26 -6.57
C GLY A 885 -19.56 -16.40 -7.32
N ARG A 886 -19.86 -15.41 -8.16
CA ARG A 886 -21.00 -15.45 -9.08
C ARG A 886 -20.74 -16.41 -10.24
N ALA A 887 -21.78 -17.11 -10.67
CA ALA A 887 -21.76 -17.97 -11.84
C ALA A 887 -23.07 -17.92 -12.62
N SER A 888 -22.95 -17.62 -13.91
CA SER A 888 -24.02 -17.88 -14.87
C SER A 888 -24.13 -19.37 -15.19
N HIS A 889 -25.25 -19.79 -15.79
CA HIS A 889 -25.44 -21.17 -16.25
C HIS A 889 -24.31 -21.65 -17.17
N LYS A 890 -23.78 -20.77 -18.03
CA LYS A 890 -22.64 -21.09 -18.91
C LYS A 890 -21.38 -21.42 -18.11
N LYS A 891 -21.09 -20.65 -17.06
CA LYS A 891 -19.94 -20.87 -16.18
C LYS A 891 -20.10 -22.14 -15.35
N LEU A 892 -21.32 -22.42 -14.88
CA LEU A 892 -21.67 -23.66 -14.20
C LEU A 892 -21.41 -24.89 -15.09
N ASN A 893 -21.91 -24.87 -16.33
CA ASN A 893 -21.67 -25.94 -17.30
C ASN A 893 -20.19 -26.15 -17.58
N LYS A 894 -19.40 -25.06 -17.63
CA LYS A 894 -17.94 -25.15 -17.74
C LYS A 894 -17.33 -25.87 -16.54
N TYR A 895 -17.71 -25.50 -15.31
CA TYR A 895 -17.20 -26.17 -14.10
C TYR A 895 -17.53 -27.66 -14.08
N VAL A 896 -18.76 -28.04 -14.44
CA VAL A 896 -19.16 -29.44 -14.58
C VAL A 896 -18.29 -30.14 -15.64
N SER A 897 -18.08 -29.53 -16.81
CA SER A 897 -17.31 -30.14 -17.91
C SER A 897 -15.84 -30.42 -17.58
N ILE A 898 -15.24 -29.64 -16.68
CA ILE A 898 -13.83 -29.81 -16.27
C ILE A 898 -13.69 -30.58 -14.95
N GLY A 899 -14.79 -31.08 -14.37
CA GLY A 899 -14.77 -31.79 -13.08
C GLY A 899 -14.43 -30.89 -11.89
N GLN A 900 -14.61 -29.56 -12.02
CA GLN A 900 -14.39 -28.61 -10.94
C GLN A 900 -15.43 -28.83 -9.83
N LYS A 901 -14.99 -29.09 -8.60
CA LYS A 901 -15.87 -29.24 -7.45
C LYS A 901 -16.39 -27.86 -6.98
N PHE A 902 -17.69 -27.74 -6.83
CA PHE A 902 -18.36 -26.54 -6.30
C PHE A 902 -19.65 -26.94 -5.58
N GLN A 903 -20.19 -26.03 -4.77
CA GLN A 903 -21.54 -26.10 -4.21
C GLN A 903 -22.29 -24.80 -4.47
N ILE A 904 -23.59 -24.90 -4.71
CA ILE A 904 -24.47 -23.74 -4.92
C ILE A 904 -24.95 -23.28 -3.53
N LEU A 905 -24.82 -21.99 -3.22
CA LEU A 905 -25.40 -21.45 -1.98
C LEU A 905 -26.93 -21.46 -2.10
N ASP A 906 -27.62 -22.18 -1.21
CA ASP A 906 -29.08 -22.13 -1.13
C ASP A 906 -29.53 -20.85 -0.42
N LEU A 907 -29.76 -19.82 -1.23
CA LEU A 907 -30.23 -18.52 -0.78
C LEU A 907 -31.74 -18.34 -1.01
N GLY A 908 -32.51 -19.43 -1.07
CA GLY A 908 -33.96 -19.40 -1.30
C GLY A 908 -34.71 -18.54 -0.28
N PHE A 909 -34.23 -18.50 0.96
CA PHE A 909 -34.77 -17.69 2.03
C PHE A 909 -34.69 -16.17 1.79
N LEU A 910 -33.89 -15.72 0.83
CA LEU A 910 -33.87 -14.31 0.44
C LEU A 910 -35.10 -13.92 -0.40
N ARG A 911 -35.89 -14.88 -0.90
CA ARG A 911 -37.10 -14.60 -1.70
C ARG A 911 -38.38 -14.48 -0.86
N GLU A 912 -38.30 -14.81 0.43
CA GLU A 912 -39.45 -14.82 1.35
C GLU A 912 -39.73 -13.43 2.00
N GLN A 913 -38.85 -12.45 1.75
CA GLN A 913 -39.02 -11.05 2.12
C GLN A 913 -39.46 -10.22 0.91
#